data_AF-A0A355EMD4-F1
#
_entry.id   AF-A0A355EMD4-F1
#
_cell.length_a   1.000
_cell.length_b   1.000
_cell.length_c   1.000
_cell.angle_alpha   90.00
_cell.angle_beta   90.00
_cell.angle_gamma   90.00
#
_symmetry.space_group_name_H-M   'P 1'
#
loop_
_entity.id
_entity.type
_entity.pdbx_description
1 polymer ?
#
loop_
_entity_poly.entity_id
_entity_poly.type
_entity_poly.pdbx_seq_one_letter_code
_entity_poly.pdbx_strand_id
1 'polypeptide(L)'
;SGWQPAALYVIPDGGGTEGLVYDAGKLIVRTATKSGNFKGNYVGQAGYKIYGPATTEAAWVTVGNDATRFLLANGVNGNNVTTLLERGLGMDATGTHDAIVEFAVDTQYLMRPTRNPDISQYLPAQYGQAQPFVKPAGMSDAAFDNFKAYYTDWLSKSYGSYNFPFTQLGYTFYWGNGYTLANINGMTEFIILGQSPVDIYGIYSTRSYIYTRNDGTNFSTAAGASYGNGFASFKIDGPVDTVWAGHRFQKNVRTATGTPNQVIIESGGTVSGGQGLLIWSLNYDVINNGVISGTTSKKYNIAGTENIAVLFKGDTGTTFGTPITTAGAVNRLTNAGTISSPGTAIKAEAGDTQITNNAGGTISGGAYAIQTGAGNDTVTVNGGQVTGSIDLGTGTDTVNVTGASTARFNMTLDKDTATATRITAQTVTIANNTNLGVTVSGSSNIRDRDSFLIVDSTTLNATPGNLVILNDVSLPMISFSPVKNANKLYLMASRNNAYYALNSGNPSLGASLDGLANVATGDFANVLGSLDRSGSASAALQLQPAVDQGAIQAGFGTISRFTQSVVSRIDQVLAGNTAPTGRTGISTGDDPAKWGMWAQGFGSYLSQDPRGSSMGYTANIWGTSLGLDRLLSDHFMFGFGGGYAKSYIRTSDENTRTDADSYQGNVYASLFGNAYYLDGILSYAYNRYDASRHIAFGNIDRVAKSDYAGHQYSAYLEGGYNFKKQGWNISPLVSLQYARLHLNKYSESDANSVNLDVDAQNYDMVQSGVGARFSYPLLYERSQIIPEVHVRWFYDFIGDRQQATATFTGGGASFSTDGFNPPKSSYNAGARITLISKNGITASLNYDFEVKKDSYSHAGYANIHIMF
;
A
#
# COMPACT_ATOMS: atom_id res chain seq x y z
N SER A 1 -37.57 27.56 -53.65
CA SER A 1 -36.61 28.66 -53.43
C SER A 1 -35.51 28.13 -52.53
N GLY A 2 -34.29 27.99 -53.07
CA GLY A 2 -33.17 27.43 -52.31
C GLY A 2 -32.59 28.46 -51.34
N TRP A 3 -32.20 28.00 -50.15
CA TRP A 3 -31.40 28.78 -49.21
C TRP A 3 -30.06 29.16 -49.88
N GLN A 4 -29.62 30.41 -49.70
CA GLN A 4 -28.36 30.92 -50.25
C GLN A 4 -27.42 31.28 -49.09
N PRO A 5 -26.17 30.78 -49.08
CA PRO A 5 -25.19 31.18 -48.07
C PRO A 5 -24.95 32.69 -48.09
N ALA A 6 -24.81 33.31 -46.91
CA ALA A 6 -24.60 34.76 -46.79
C ALA A 6 -23.23 35.22 -47.32
N ALA A 7 -22.18 34.40 -47.21
CA ALA A 7 -20.87 34.58 -47.82
C ALA A 7 -20.06 33.25 -47.77
N LEU A 8 -19.29 32.94 -48.82
CA LEU A 8 -18.32 31.83 -48.85
C LEU A 8 -16.93 32.39 -49.15
N TYR A 9 -15.86 31.72 -48.69
CA TYR A 9 -14.53 32.07 -49.18
C TYR A 9 -14.39 31.75 -50.65
N VAL A 10 -13.94 32.79 -51.33
CA VAL A 10 -13.45 32.73 -52.69
C VAL A 10 -11.93 32.79 -52.58
N ILE A 11 -11.25 31.93 -53.33
CA ILE A 11 -9.80 31.90 -53.42
C ILE A 11 -9.43 32.59 -54.73
N PRO A 12 -9.34 33.92 -54.78
CA PRO A 12 -8.70 34.59 -55.90
C PRO A 12 -7.19 34.34 -55.81
N ASP A 13 -6.51 34.40 -56.95
CA ASP A 13 -5.10 34.05 -57.16
C ASP A 13 -4.05 34.82 -56.32
N GLY A 14 -4.40 35.54 -55.23
CA GLY A 14 -3.36 36.18 -54.41
C GLY A 14 -3.71 37.11 -53.23
N GLY A 15 -4.88 37.02 -52.57
CA GLY A 15 -5.03 37.63 -51.23
C GLY A 15 -6.20 38.60 -51.03
N GLY A 16 -7.40 38.04 -50.83
CA GLY A 16 -8.53 38.76 -50.26
C GLY A 16 -8.42 38.96 -48.73
N THR A 17 -9.44 39.58 -48.13
CA THR A 17 -9.58 39.86 -46.68
C THR A 17 -9.67 38.62 -45.77
N GLU A 18 -9.57 37.42 -46.33
CA GLU A 18 -9.87 36.15 -45.64
C GLU A 18 -8.67 35.50 -44.92
N GLY A 19 -7.50 36.15 -44.99
CA GLY A 19 -6.29 35.67 -44.31
C GLY A 19 -5.71 34.39 -44.92
N LEU A 20 -5.78 34.26 -46.24
CA LEU A 20 -5.17 33.13 -46.98
C LEU A 20 -3.64 33.18 -46.85
N VAL A 21 -3.01 32.02 -46.67
CA VAL A 21 -1.56 31.86 -46.53
C VAL A 21 -1.05 31.01 -47.68
N TYR A 22 0.04 31.45 -48.32
CA TYR A 22 0.69 30.73 -49.40
C TYR A 22 2.16 30.46 -49.06
N ASP A 23 2.67 29.28 -49.43
CA ASP A 23 4.09 28.92 -49.38
C ASP A 23 4.55 28.49 -50.77
N ALA A 24 5.57 29.14 -51.32
CA ALA A 24 6.09 28.90 -52.67
C ALA A 24 4.99 28.80 -53.78
N GLY A 25 3.93 29.61 -53.68
CA GLY A 25 2.81 29.63 -54.63
C GLY A 25 1.70 28.59 -54.35
N LYS A 26 1.88 27.71 -53.37
CA LYS A 26 0.87 26.73 -52.93
C LYS A 26 0.05 27.28 -51.78
N LEU A 27 -1.26 27.06 -51.80
CA LEU A 27 -2.17 27.50 -50.73
C LEU A 27 -2.04 26.59 -49.51
N ILE A 28 -2.00 27.17 -48.30
CA ILE A 28 -2.02 26.41 -47.06
C ILE A 28 -3.45 26.13 -46.63
N VAL A 29 -3.79 24.84 -46.59
CA VAL A 29 -5.10 24.32 -46.16
C VAL A 29 -4.91 23.37 -44.99
N ARG A 30 -5.97 23.08 -44.23
CA ARG A 30 -5.87 22.21 -43.04
C ARG A 30 -7.06 21.30 -42.85
N THR A 31 -6.82 20.15 -42.24
CA THR A 31 -7.83 19.14 -41.93
C THR A 31 -7.57 18.49 -40.58
N ALA A 32 -8.63 18.05 -39.91
CA ALA A 32 -8.52 17.12 -38.78
C ALA A 32 -8.43 15.68 -39.32
N THR A 33 -7.48 14.90 -38.81
CA THR A 33 -7.22 13.53 -39.26
C THR A 33 -6.72 12.68 -38.09
N LYS A 34 -6.57 11.37 -38.32
CA LYS A 34 -5.95 10.43 -37.40
C LYS A 34 -4.46 10.30 -37.71
N SER A 35 -3.62 10.28 -36.68
CA SER A 35 -2.17 10.09 -36.74
C SER A 35 -1.77 8.83 -37.53
N GLY A 36 -2.61 7.79 -37.49
CA GLY A 36 -2.46 6.58 -38.28
C GLY A 36 -2.45 6.80 -39.81
N ASN A 37 -3.15 7.81 -40.33
CA ASN A 37 -3.32 8.03 -41.77
C ASN A 37 -2.09 8.63 -42.45
N PHE A 38 -1.30 9.40 -41.70
CA PHE A 38 -0.07 10.04 -42.19
C PHE A 38 1.17 9.55 -41.45
N LYS A 39 1.04 8.47 -40.66
CA LYS A 39 2.10 7.91 -39.83
C LYS A 39 3.38 7.69 -40.64
N GLY A 40 4.49 8.21 -40.12
CA GLY A 40 5.80 8.14 -40.77
C GLY A 40 6.03 9.20 -41.85
N ASN A 41 5.09 10.13 -42.04
CA ASN A 41 5.26 11.30 -42.89
C ASN A 41 5.47 12.56 -42.06
N TYR A 42 6.35 13.43 -42.53
CA TYR A 42 6.82 14.61 -41.81
C TYR A 42 6.80 15.85 -42.69
N VAL A 43 6.90 17.02 -42.06
CA VAL A 43 7.11 18.27 -42.80
C VAL A 43 8.39 18.18 -43.62
N GLY A 44 8.34 18.63 -44.88
CA GLY A 44 9.47 18.61 -45.81
C GLY A 44 9.77 17.24 -46.44
N GLN A 45 8.95 16.22 -46.19
CA GLN A 45 9.02 14.98 -46.94
C GLN A 45 8.43 15.14 -48.35
N ALA A 46 9.16 14.69 -49.37
CA ALA A 46 8.69 14.74 -50.75
C ALA A 46 7.68 13.61 -51.08
N GLY A 47 6.76 13.89 -51.99
CA GLY A 47 5.92 12.88 -52.64
C GLY A 47 4.72 12.40 -51.84
N TYR A 48 4.31 13.13 -50.79
CA TYR A 48 3.08 12.81 -50.07
C TYR A 48 1.84 13.01 -50.96
N LYS A 49 0.87 12.10 -50.82
CA LYS A 49 -0.40 12.12 -51.54
C LYS A 49 -1.53 11.92 -50.56
N ILE A 50 -2.67 12.56 -50.81
CA ILE A 50 -3.88 12.33 -50.00
C ILE A 50 -4.27 10.85 -50.06
N TYR A 51 -4.60 10.28 -48.90
CA TYR A 51 -4.97 8.88 -48.76
C TYR A 51 -6.24 8.53 -49.54
N GLY A 52 -6.30 7.30 -50.07
CA GLY A 52 -7.49 6.75 -50.73
C GLY A 52 -7.56 6.99 -52.27
N PRO A 53 -8.49 6.32 -52.97
CA PRO A 53 -8.71 6.51 -54.41
C PRO A 53 -9.33 7.88 -54.75
N ALA A 54 -8.89 8.50 -55.84
CA ALA A 54 -9.37 9.83 -56.29
C ALA A 54 -10.88 9.88 -56.61
N THR A 55 -11.50 8.74 -56.87
CA THR A 55 -12.91 8.62 -57.29
C THR A 55 -13.87 8.36 -56.13
N THR A 56 -13.38 8.11 -54.91
CA THR A 56 -14.23 7.72 -53.76
C THR A 56 -13.80 8.33 -52.42
N GLU A 57 -12.60 8.90 -52.34
CA GLU A 57 -12.03 9.45 -51.12
C GLU A 57 -11.49 10.87 -51.36
N ALA A 58 -11.59 11.73 -50.34
CA ALA A 58 -11.04 13.08 -50.37
C ALA A 58 -10.72 13.56 -48.95
N ALA A 59 -9.70 14.43 -48.83
CA ALA A 59 -9.46 15.19 -47.61
C ALA A 59 -10.35 16.44 -47.61
N TRP A 60 -11.21 16.55 -46.60
CA TRP A 60 -12.00 17.76 -46.35
C TRP A 60 -11.14 18.80 -45.65
N VAL A 61 -10.97 19.96 -46.27
CA VAL A 61 -10.03 20.98 -45.82
C VAL A 61 -10.70 22.33 -45.70
N THR A 62 -10.16 23.16 -44.81
CA THR A 62 -10.50 24.57 -44.69
C THR A 62 -9.28 25.45 -44.96
N VAL A 63 -9.52 26.72 -45.27
CA VAL A 63 -8.51 27.67 -45.75
C VAL A 63 -8.46 28.93 -44.90
N GLY A 64 -7.33 29.63 -44.95
CA GLY A 64 -7.16 30.93 -44.29
C GLY A 64 -7.47 30.91 -42.79
N ASN A 65 -8.16 31.92 -42.29
CA ASN A 65 -8.46 32.02 -40.86
C ASN A 65 -9.80 31.37 -40.43
N ASP A 66 -10.43 30.51 -41.27
CA ASP A 66 -11.77 29.97 -40.97
C ASP A 66 -11.78 29.16 -39.69
N ALA A 67 -10.84 28.21 -39.58
CA ALA A 67 -10.78 27.28 -38.46
C ALA A 67 -10.68 28.04 -37.14
N THR A 68 -9.80 29.04 -37.08
CA THR A 68 -9.64 29.91 -35.91
C THR A 68 -10.92 30.67 -35.60
N ARG A 69 -11.53 31.32 -36.59
CA ARG A 69 -12.77 32.11 -36.40
C ARG A 69 -13.91 31.24 -35.90
N PHE A 70 -14.11 30.09 -36.54
CA PHE A 70 -15.12 29.11 -36.14
C PHE A 70 -14.89 28.64 -34.70
N LEU A 71 -13.66 28.24 -34.36
CA LEU A 71 -13.33 27.75 -33.02
C LEU A 71 -13.53 28.83 -31.95
N LEU A 72 -13.08 30.06 -32.19
CA LEU A 72 -13.30 31.18 -31.28
C LEU A 72 -14.78 31.52 -31.11
N ALA A 73 -15.55 31.55 -32.20
CA ALA A 73 -16.99 31.83 -32.17
C ALA A 73 -17.78 30.77 -31.39
N ASN A 74 -17.25 29.56 -31.27
CA ASN A 74 -17.88 28.43 -30.59
C ASN A 74 -17.24 28.08 -29.23
N GLY A 75 -16.45 29.00 -28.63
CA GLY A 75 -15.93 28.83 -27.27
C GLY A 75 -14.93 27.67 -27.12
N VAL A 76 -14.00 27.56 -28.07
CA VAL A 76 -13.00 26.49 -28.06
C VAL A 76 -12.15 26.48 -26.79
N ASN A 77 -11.85 25.28 -26.30
CA ASN A 77 -10.86 25.00 -25.27
C ASN A 77 -10.26 23.61 -25.51
N GLY A 78 -9.25 23.25 -24.73
CA GLY A 78 -8.52 22.00 -24.89
C GLY A 78 -9.37 20.72 -24.76
N ASN A 79 -10.57 20.77 -24.16
CA ASN A 79 -11.46 19.61 -24.03
C ASN A 79 -12.43 19.43 -25.20
N ASN A 80 -12.81 20.51 -25.88
CA ASN A 80 -13.80 20.46 -26.97
C ASN A 80 -13.21 20.72 -28.36
N VAL A 81 -11.94 21.10 -28.47
CA VAL A 81 -11.32 21.46 -29.76
C VAL A 81 -11.44 20.35 -30.80
N THR A 82 -11.22 19.09 -30.43
CA THR A 82 -11.33 17.96 -31.37
C THR A 82 -12.74 17.83 -31.92
N THR A 83 -13.75 17.80 -31.05
CA THR A 83 -15.15 17.65 -31.47
C THR A 83 -15.66 18.89 -32.19
N LEU A 84 -15.22 20.10 -31.82
CA LEU A 84 -15.55 21.32 -32.56
C LEU A 84 -14.95 21.30 -33.96
N LEU A 85 -13.69 20.88 -34.13
CA LEU A 85 -13.06 20.75 -35.44
C LEU A 85 -13.78 19.72 -36.31
N GLU A 86 -14.11 18.55 -35.76
CA GLU A 86 -14.89 17.53 -36.47
C GLU A 86 -16.24 18.08 -36.94
N ARG A 87 -17.01 18.65 -36.01
CA ARG A 87 -18.33 19.23 -36.31
C ARG A 87 -18.24 20.37 -37.33
N GLY A 88 -17.23 21.22 -37.20
CA GLY A 88 -16.99 22.36 -38.09
C GLY A 88 -16.48 21.97 -39.47
N LEU A 89 -15.83 20.81 -39.62
CA LEU A 89 -15.41 20.25 -40.91
C LEU A 89 -16.46 19.34 -41.55
N GLY A 90 -17.66 19.21 -40.95
CA GLY A 90 -18.71 18.33 -41.48
C GLY A 90 -18.47 16.85 -41.20
N MET A 91 -17.56 16.52 -40.28
CA MET A 91 -17.25 15.15 -39.85
C MET A 91 -18.09 14.75 -38.64
N ASP A 92 -18.23 13.44 -38.43
CA ASP A 92 -18.86 12.91 -37.21
C ASP A 92 -18.06 13.28 -35.96
N ALA A 93 -18.74 13.79 -34.95
CA ALA A 93 -18.20 14.42 -33.74
C ALA A 93 -17.73 13.40 -32.69
N THR A 94 -17.06 12.34 -33.15
CA THR A 94 -16.67 11.18 -32.34
C THR A 94 -15.54 11.48 -31.34
N GLY A 95 -14.83 12.60 -31.50
CA GLY A 95 -13.67 12.98 -30.72
C GLY A 95 -12.43 12.13 -31.00
N THR A 96 -12.38 11.45 -32.16
CA THR A 96 -11.34 10.43 -32.43
C THR A 96 -10.20 10.93 -33.31
N HIS A 97 -10.29 12.13 -33.87
CA HIS A 97 -9.19 12.73 -34.63
C HIS A 97 -8.15 13.35 -33.68
N ASP A 98 -6.96 12.77 -33.65
CA ASP A 98 -5.87 13.15 -32.73
C ASP A 98 -4.86 14.11 -33.35
N ALA A 99 -5.02 14.47 -34.64
CA ALA A 99 -4.10 15.34 -35.34
C ALA A 99 -4.78 16.36 -36.27
N ILE A 100 -4.11 17.48 -36.47
CA ILE A 100 -4.38 18.45 -37.53
C ILE A 100 -3.17 18.47 -38.44
N VAL A 101 -3.43 18.29 -39.73
CA VAL A 101 -2.39 18.37 -40.75
C VAL A 101 -2.71 19.55 -41.66
N GLU A 102 -1.69 20.39 -41.85
CA GLU A 102 -1.69 21.50 -42.79
C GLU A 102 -0.94 21.07 -44.03
N PHE A 103 -1.56 21.28 -45.18
CA PHE A 103 -1.02 20.95 -46.49
C PHE A 103 -0.75 22.23 -47.28
N ALA A 104 0.41 22.29 -47.95
CA ALA A 104 0.62 23.21 -49.05
C ALA A 104 0.17 22.52 -50.34
N VAL A 105 -0.88 23.05 -50.97
CA VAL A 105 -1.53 22.47 -52.15
C VAL A 105 -1.54 23.46 -53.32
N ASP A 106 -1.21 22.98 -54.52
CA ASP A 106 -1.48 23.75 -55.74
C ASP A 106 -2.98 23.89 -55.92
N THR A 107 -3.48 25.11 -56.13
CA THR A 107 -4.92 25.42 -56.17
C THR A 107 -5.70 24.60 -57.20
N GLN A 108 -5.04 24.08 -58.25
CA GLN A 108 -5.63 23.15 -59.23
C GLN A 108 -6.17 21.83 -58.62
N TYR A 109 -5.65 21.40 -57.46
CA TYR A 109 -6.10 20.19 -56.78
C TYR A 109 -7.15 20.46 -55.70
N LEU A 110 -7.44 21.73 -55.43
CA LEU A 110 -8.45 22.15 -54.46
C LEU A 110 -9.77 22.39 -55.19
N MET A 111 -10.84 21.80 -54.68
CA MET A 111 -12.15 21.83 -55.32
C MET A 111 -13.23 22.17 -54.31
N ARG A 112 -14.28 22.86 -54.74
CA ARG A 112 -15.51 22.97 -53.97
C ARG A 112 -16.35 21.69 -54.18
N PRO A 113 -16.88 21.04 -53.14
CA PRO A 113 -17.71 19.85 -53.29
C PRO A 113 -19.13 20.22 -53.74
N THR A 114 -19.27 20.93 -54.86
CA THR A 114 -20.56 21.23 -55.51
C THR A 114 -20.45 20.95 -57.00
N ARG A 115 -21.56 20.82 -57.72
CA ARG A 115 -21.52 20.52 -59.17
C ARG A 115 -20.76 21.57 -59.99
N ASN A 116 -20.54 22.75 -59.45
CA ASN A 116 -19.53 23.69 -59.92
C ASN A 116 -18.36 23.75 -58.91
N PRO A 117 -17.27 22.99 -59.11
CA PRO A 117 -16.16 22.91 -58.16
C PRO A 117 -15.23 24.14 -58.14
N ASP A 118 -15.58 25.21 -58.86
CA ASP A 118 -14.78 26.43 -58.94
C ASP A 118 -14.60 27.08 -57.56
N ILE A 119 -13.34 27.32 -57.21
CA ILE A 119 -12.92 27.95 -55.96
C ILE A 119 -12.70 29.46 -56.12
N SER A 120 -12.58 29.95 -57.36
CA SER A 120 -12.25 31.34 -57.71
C SER A 120 -13.47 32.26 -57.76
N GLN A 121 -14.69 31.71 -57.68
CA GLN A 121 -15.94 32.46 -57.67
C GLN A 121 -16.95 31.87 -56.70
N TYR A 122 -17.87 32.70 -56.21
CA TYR A 122 -19.05 32.28 -55.46
C TYR A 122 -20.30 32.51 -56.30
N LEU A 123 -20.89 31.43 -56.81
CA LEU A 123 -22.04 31.48 -57.72
C LEU A 123 -23.23 30.72 -57.12
N PRO A 124 -23.92 31.25 -56.08
CA PRO A 124 -24.96 30.52 -55.36
C PRO A 124 -26.12 30.01 -56.23
N ALA A 125 -26.43 30.70 -57.34
CA ALA A 125 -27.44 30.24 -58.30
C ALA A 125 -27.05 28.95 -59.05
N GLN A 126 -25.77 28.57 -59.04
CA GLN A 126 -25.21 27.40 -59.71
C GLN A 126 -24.92 26.23 -58.76
N TYR A 127 -25.34 26.31 -57.50
CA TYR A 127 -25.15 25.25 -56.51
C TYR A 127 -26.44 24.45 -56.27
N GLY A 128 -26.29 23.20 -55.81
CA GLY A 128 -27.40 22.26 -55.54
C GLY A 128 -27.63 21.17 -56.59
N GLN A 129 -28.41 20.15 -56.20
CA GLN A 129 -28.60 18.89 -56.94
C GLN A 129 -29.34 19.02 -58.29
N ALA A 130 -29.97 20.16 -58.58
CA ALA A 130 -30.67 20.37 -59.86
C ALA A 130 -29.76 20.97 -60.95
N GLN A 131 -28.54 21.39 -60.61
CA GLN A 131 -27.64 22.10 -61.53
C GLN A 131 -26.77 21.13 -62.36
N PRO A 132 -26.33 21.48 -63.57
CA PRO A 132 -25.40 20.65 -64.33
C PRO A 132 -23.99 20.70 -63.71
N PHE A 133 -23.15 19.69 -64.03
CA PHE A 133 -21.73 19.77 -63.72
C PHE A 133 -21.05 20.81 -64.63
N VAL A 134 -20.27 21.72 -64.03
CA VAL A 134 -19.54 22.77 -64.74
C VAL A 134 -18.05 22.55 -64.51
N LYS A 135 -17.27 22.40 -65.59
CA LYS A 135 -15.80 22.27 -65.48
C LYS A 135 -15.17 23.66 -65.32
N PRO A 136 -14.43 23.93 -64.23
CA PRO A 136 -13.72 25.20 -64.08
C PRO A 136 -12.64 25.39 -65.15
N ALA A 137 -12.34 26.64 -65.49
CA ALA A 137 -11.24 26.97 -66.40
C ALA A 137 -9.90 26.51 -65.77
N GLY A 138 -9.06 25.83 -66.56
CA GLY A 138 -7.75 25.32 -66.10
C GLY A 138 -7.78 23.94 -65.44
N MET A 139 -8.95 23.36 -65.13
CA MET A 139 -9.05 21.98 -64.64
C MET A 139 -8.92 20.97 -65.80
N SER A 140 -8.09 19.94 -65.62
CA SER A 140 -7.92 18.87 -66.61
C SER A 140 -9.16 17.96 -66.70
N ASP A 141 -9.37 17.32 -67.86
CA ASP A 141 -10.50 16.39 -68.04
C ASP A 141 -10.45 15.22 -67.05
N ALA A 142 -9.26 14.67 -66.81
CA ALA A 142 -9.07 13.58 -65.86
C ALA A 142 -9.41 14.00 -64.41
N ALA A 143 -9.00 15.20 -63.98
CA ALA A 143 -9.35 15.71 -62.66
C ALA A 143 -10.86 15.95 -62.52
N PHE A 144 -11.50 16.48 -63.58
CA PHE A 144 -12.94 16.71 -63.60
C PHE A 144 -13.75 15.42 -63.64
N ASP A 145 -13.29 14.39 -64.35
CA ASP A 145 -13.92 13.07 -64.36
C ASP A 145 -13.81 12.37 -63.00
N ASN A 146 -12.64 12.43 -62.36
CA ASN A 146 -12.47 11.94 -60.99
C ASN A 146 -13.38 12.68 -59.99
N PHE A 147 -13.49 14.01 -60.13
CA PHE A 147 -14.40 14.82 -59.32
C PHE A 147 -15.86 14.39 -59.50
N LYS A 148 -16.34 14.21 -60.73
CA LYS A 148 -17.70 13.73 -61.00
C LYS A 148 -17.96 12.36 -60.38
N ALA A 149 -16.99 11.45 -60.47
CA ALA A 149 -17.07 10.13 -59.86
C ALA A 149 -17.16 10.23 -58.33
N TYR A 150 -16.24 10.97 -57.69
CA TYR A 150 -16.26 11.23 -56.25
C TYR A 150 -17.57 11.88 -55.80
N TYR A 151 -18.03 12.93 -56.48
CA TYR A 151 -19.27 13.61 -56.13
C TYR A 151 -20.47 12.67 -56.19
N THR A 152 -20.55 11.82 -57.22
CA THR A 152 -21.66 10.87 -57.38
C THR A 152 -21.64 9.79 -56.31
N ASP A 153 -20.46 9.24 -56.00
CA ASP A 153 -20.26 8.29 -54.91
C ASP A 153 -20.61 8.91 -53.55
N TRP A 154 -20.10 10.11 -53.27
CA TRP A 154 -20.34 10.84 -52.02
C TRP A 154 -21.81 11.23 -51.84
N LEU A 155 -22.47 11.68 -52.91
CA LEU A 155 -23.91 11.95 -52.92
C LEU A 155 -24.72 10.69 -52.60
N SER A 156 -24.36 9.55 -53.20
CA SER A 156 -25.00 8.27 -52.93
C SER A 156 -24.79 7.80 -51.49
N LYS A 157 -23.61 8.05 -50.90
CA LYS A 157 -23.33 7.71 -49.49
C LYS A 157 -24.09 8.63 -48.53
N SER A 158 -24.06 9.93 -48.78
CA SER A 158 -24.67 10.98 -47.95
C SER A 158 -26.19 10.84 -47.84
N TYR A 159 -26.88 10.57 -48.95
CA TYR A 159 -28.35 10.46 -48.99
C TYR A 159 -28.85 9.02 -49.14
N GLY A 160 -27.96 8.04 -48.99
CA GLY A 160 -28.24 6.61 -49.09
C GLY A 160 -27.90 5.87 -47.81
N SER A 161 -27.01 4.87 -47.91
CA SER A 161 -26.78 3.88 -46.85
C SER A 161 -26.01 4.39 -45.62
N TYR A 162 -25.21 5.46 -45.75
CA TYR A 162 -24.38 6.01 -44.67
C TYR A 162 -24.89 7.35 -44.13
N ASN A 163 -26.15 7.69 -44.47
CA ASN A 163 -26.91 8.90 -44.14
C ASN A 163 -26.14 9.94 -43.29
N PHE A 164 -25.46 10.85 -43.96
CA PHE A 164 -24.79 12.00 -43.35
C PHE A 164 -25.14 13.28 -44.12
N PRO A 165 -25.28 14.44 -43.46
CA PRO A 165 -25.68 15.70 -44.06
C PRO A 165 -24.54 16.30 -44.89
N PHE A 166 -24.71 16.24 -46.21
CA PHE A 166 -23.92 17.00 -47.18
C PHE A 166 -24.74 18.21 -47.63
N THR A 167 -24.18 19.42 -47.62
CA THR A 167 -24.98 20.63 -47.89
C THR A 167 -25.15 20.89 -49.37
N GLN A 168 -24.15 20.51 -50.20
CA GLN A 168 -24.05 20.82 -51.63
C GLN A 168 -24.08 22.32 -51.95
N LEU A 169 -23.86 23.17 -50.94
CA LEU A 169 -24.01 24.62 -51.02
C LEU A 169 -22.69 25.37 -50.74
N GLY A 170 -21.60 24.65 -50.48
CA GLY A 170 -20.24 25.19 -50.38
C GLY A 170 -19.79 25.54 -48.96
N TYR A 171 -20.51 25.08 -47.94
CA TYR A 171 -20.14 25.20 -46.52
C TYR A 171 -20.48 23.90 -45.79
N THR A 172 -19.75 23.58 -44.73
CA THR A 172 -19.82 22.29 -44.06
C THR A 172 -21.07 22.22 -43.21
N PHE A 173 -21.59 21.01 -43.02
CA PHE A 173 -22.67 20.84 -42.05
C PHE A 173 -22.10 20.97 -40.63
N TYR A 174 -22.54 21.99 -39.88
CA TYR A 174 -22.18 22.08 -38.47
C TYR A 174 -22.97 21.05 -37.65
N TRP A 175 -22.36 19.88 -37.46
CA TRP A 175 -23.00 18.75 -36.80
C TRP A 175 -23.57 19.09 -35.41
N GLY A 176 -24.74 18.56 -35.10
CA GLY A 176 -25.38 18.71 -33.79
C GLY A 176 -25.97 20.09 -33.47
N ASN A 177 -25.96 21.05 -34.40
CA ASN A 177 -26.56 22.39 -34.20
C ASN A 177 -28.06 22.47 -34.60
N GLY A 178 -28.63 21.36 -35.06
CA GLY A 178 -30.00 21.24 -35.56
C GLY A 178 -30.07 20.95 -37.07
N TYR A 179 -31.24 20.53 -37.54
CA TYR A 179 -31.46 20.08 -38.93
C TYR A 179 -32.27 21.06 -39.79
N THR A 180 -32.59 22.24 -39.25
CA THR A 180 -33.24 23.30 -40.03
C THR A 180 -32.19 24.05 -40.84
N LEU A 181 -32.55 24.50 -42.04
CA LEU A 181 -31.63 25.28 -42.90
C LEU A 181 -31.06 26.54 -42.21
N ALA A 182 -31.77 27.10 -41.23
CA ALA A 182 -31.31 28.24 -40.44
C ALA A 182 -30.17 27.91 -39.46
N ASN A 183 -30.01 26.64 -39.07
CA ASN A 183 -29.03 26.19 -38.07
C ASN A 183 -27.77 25.59 -38.69
N ILE A 184 -27.77 25.45 -40.02
CA ILE A 184 -26.74 24.81 -40.81
C ILE A 184 -25.75 25.91 -41.28
N ASN A 185 -24.66 26.11 -40.54
CA ASN A 185 -23.68 27.18 -40.76
C ASN A 185 -22.26 26.76 -40.30
N GLY A 186 -21.60 25.88 -41.07
CA GLY A 186 -20.22 25.45 -40.81
C GLY A 186 -19.15 26.29 -41.50
N MET A 187 -17.92 25.77 -41.55
CA MET A 187 -16.79 26.38 -42.28
C MET A 187 -17.00 26.30 -43.81
N THR A 188 -16.30 27.11 -44.59
CA THR A 188 -16.31 26.99 -46.06
C THR A 188 -15.77 25.62 -46.48
N GLU A 189 -16.48 24.92 -47.37
CA GLU A 189 -16.11 23.59 -47.85
C GLU A 189 -15.09 23.63 -48.97
N PHE A 190 -14.00 22.91 -48.78
CA PHE A 190 -13.09 22.51 -49.85
C PHE A 190 -12.67 21.05 -49.67
N ILE A 191 -12.36 20.41 -50.78
CA ILE A 191 -11.84 19.05 -50.80
C ILE A 191 -10.56 18.97 -51.63
N ILE A 192 -9.71 18.01 -51.28
CA ILE A 192 -8.61 17.53 -52.11
C ILE A 192 -8.83 16.03 -52.34
N LEU A 193 -8.99 15.62 -53.60
CA LEU A 193 -9.26 14.23 -53.93
C LEU A 193 -8.09 13.31 -53.53
N GLY A 194 -8.40 12.05 -53.22
CA GLY A 194 -7.40 11.01 -52.98
C GLY A 194 -6.36 10.93 -54.10
N GLN A 195 -5.14 10.53 -53.77
CA GLN A 195 -3.96 10.51 -54.64
C GLN A 195 -3.45 11.88 -55.14
N SER A 196 -4.11 13.00 -54.82
CA SER A 196 -3.59 14.33 -55.18
C SER A 196 -2.29 14.64 -54.43
N PRO A 197 -1.27 15.19 -55.11
CA PRO A 197 0.00 15.52 -54.48
C PRO A 197 -0.13 16.77 -53.62
N VAL A 198 0.40 16.72 -52.40
CA VAL A 198 0.48 17.85 -51.47
C VAL A 198 1.76 17.78 -50.67
N ASP A 199 2.23 18.93 -50.17
CA ASP A 199 3.35 18.96 -49.21
C ASP A 199 2.79 19.10 -47.79
N ILE A 200 3.35 18.38 -46.83
CA ILE A 200 3.00 18.58 -45.42
C ILE A 200 3.71 19.84 -44.92
N TYR A 201 2.92 20.79 -44.46
CA TYR A 201 3.37 22.10 -43.99
C TYR A 201 3.37 22.22 -42.46
N GLY A 202 2.42 21.56 -41.80
CA GLY A 202 2.28 21.56 -40.35
C GLY A 202 1.57 20.30 -39.84
N ILE A 203 1.99 19.81 -38.69
CA ILE A 203 1.40 18.68 -37.98
C ILE A 203 1.26 19.11 -36.52
N TYR A 204 0.04 19.03 -35.99
CA TYR A 204 -0.26 19.37 -34.60
C TYR A 204 -1.13 18.27 -34.00
N SER A 205 -1.00 18.02 -32.69
CA SER A 205 -2.08 17.32 -31.98
C SER A 205 -3.31 18.24 -31.96
N THR A 206 -4.50 17.68 -32.18
CA THR A 206 -5.76 18.46 -32.16
C THR A 206 -5.92 19.28 -30.89
N ARG A 207 -5.53 18.72 -29.74
CA ARG A 207 -5.66 19.38 -28.43
C ARG A 207 -4.61 20.46 -28.18
N SER A 208 -3.45 20.39 -28.85
CA SER A 208 -2.41 21.43 -28.78
C SER A 208 -2.61 22.58 -29.76
N TYR A 209 -3.41 22.37 -30.82
CA TYR A 209 -3.47 23.30 -31.95
C TYR A 209 -3.91 24.72 -31.58
N ILE A 210 -4.90 24.86 -30.70
CA ILE A 210 -5.43 26.16 -30.29
C ILE A 210 -4.43 27.00 -29.48
N TYR A 211 -3.33 26.39 -29.03
CA TYR A 211 -2.29 27.06 -28.28
C TYR A 211 -1.20 27.64 -29.19
N THR A 212 -1.43 27.67 -30.51
CA THR A 212 -0.46 28.15 -31.51
C THR A 212 -0.85 29.49 -32.15
N ARG A 213 -1.79 30.26 -31.57
CA ARG A 213 -2.31 31.47 -32.22
C ARG A 213 -1.23 32.51 -32.49
N ASN A 214 -1.04 32.88 -33.75
CA ASN A 214 0.10 33.68 -34.19
C ASN A 214 -0.24 34.64 -35.36
N ASP A 215 0.66 35.60 -35.60
CA ASP A 215 0.65 36.53 -36.74
C ASP A 215 1.59 36.11 -37.88
N GLY A 216 2.03 34.86 -37.89
CA GLY A 216 3.04 34.31 -38.78
C GLY A 216 4.45 34.33 -38.19
N THR A 217 4.73 35.20 -37.21
CA THR A 217 6.05 35.31 -36.59
C THR A 217 6.01 35.10 -35.09
N ASN A 218 5.04 35.67 -34.36
CA ASN A 218 4.94 35.66 -32.91
C ASN A 218 3.53 35.26 -32.44
N PHE A 219 3.41 34.89 -31.16
CA PHE A 219 2.10 34.74 -30.54
C PHE A 219 1.31 36.05 -30.65
N SER A 220 0.03 35.96 -31.06
CA SER A 220 -0.81 37.12 -31.26
C SER A 220 -2.30 36.79 -31.05
N THR A 221 -3.02 37.72 -30.43
CA THR A 221 -4.48 37.67 -30.27
C THR A 221 -5.22 38.65 -31.18
N ALA A 222 -4.50 39.33 -32.08
CA ALA A 222 -5.07 40.27 -33.04
C ALA A 222 -6.14 39.59 -33.92
N ALA A 223 -7.04 40.40 -34.50
CA ALA A 223 -8.15 39.88 -35.31
C ALA A 223 -7.69 39.04 -36.52
N GLY A 224 -6.53 39.35 -37.11
CA GLY A 224 -5.93 38.59 -38.21
C GLY A 224 -5.09 37.37 -37.78
N ALA A 225 -4.88 37.16 -36.48
CA ALA A 225 -4.07 36.05 -35.99
C ALA A 225 -4.80 34.71 -36.18
N SER A 226 -4.03 33.67 -36.48
CA SER A 226 -4.52 32.34 -36.84
C SER A 226 -3.87 31.25 -35.98
N TYR A 227 -4.57 30.15 -35.75
CA TYR A 227 -3.94 28.92 -35.24
C TYR A 227 -3.14 28.24 -36.35
N GLY A 228 -2.04 27.57 -35.99
CA GLY A 228 -1.20 26.80 -36.90
C GLY A 228 -0.35 27.66 -37.85
N ASN A 229 -0.48 27.42 -39.15
CA ASN A 229 0.33 27.99 -40.23
C ASN A 229 1.82 27.65 -40.09
N GLY A 230 2.13 26.39 -39.78
CA GLY A 230 3.50 25.91 -39.60
C GLY A 230 4.24 26.60 -38.45
N PHE A 231 3.54 27.36 -37.59
CA PHE A 231 4.10 28.01 -36.42
C PHE A 231 4.50 26.98 -35.37
N ALA A 232 5.76 27.02 -34.93
CA ALA A 232 6.37 25.97 -34.14
C ALA A 232 6.42 26.25 -32.63
N SER A 233 5.66 27.23 -32.15
CA SER A 233 5.60 27.63 -30.75
C SER A 233 4.18 27.48 -30.17
N PHE A 234 4.10 27.16 -28.88
CA PHE A 234 2.87 26.84 -28.16
C PHE A 234 2.78 27.65 -26.86
N LYS A 235 1.62 28.24 -26.57
CA LYS A 235 1.30 28.94 -25.33
C LYS A 235 0.06 28.32 -24.70
N ILE A 236 0.26 27.43 -23.75
CA ILE A 236 -0.74 26.53 -23.16
C ILE A 236 -1.23 27.11 -21.85
N ASP A 237 -2.50 27.53 -21.82
CA ASP A 237 -3.19 28.08 -20.65
C ASP A 237 -4.40 27.24 -20.19
N GLY A 238 -4.57 26.04 -20.77
CA GLY A 238 -5.60 25.07 -20.40
C GLY A 238 -5.14 23.61 -20.59
N PRO A 239 -6.08 22.65 -20.67
CA PRO A 239 -5.75 21.22 -20.72
C PRO A 239 -5.31 20.74 -22.11
N VAL A 240 -4.13 20.15 -22.17
CA VAL A 240 -3.54 19.48 -23.33
C VAL A 240 -3.13 18.06 -22.91
N ASP A 241 -3.05 17.15 -23.86
CA ASP A 241 -2.57 15.78 -23.62
C ASP A 241 -1.23 15.49 -24.32
N THR A 242 -1.01 16.14 -25.47
CA THR A 242 0.07 15.85 -26.40
C THR A 242 0.51 17.14 -27.09
N VAL A 243 1.82 17.39 -27.10
CA VAL A 243 2.46 18.47 -27.87
C VAL A 243 3.54 17.88 -28.75
N TRP A 244 3.46 18.13 -30.05
CA TRP A 244 4.50 17.80 -31.03
C TRP A 244 5.07 19.11 -31.56
N ALA A 245 6.33 19.39 -31.23
CA ALA A 245 7.00 20.62 -31.62
C ALA A 245 8.32 20.31 -32.34
N GLY A 246 8.70 21.11 -33.32
CA GLY A 246 10.01 21.05 -33.97
C GLY A 246 9.94 20.85 -35.48
N HIS A 247 11.10 20.81 -36.13
CA HIS A 247 11.22 20.91 -37.60
C HIS A 247 10.60 19.73 -38.35
N ARG A 248 10.41 18.59 -37.66
CA ARG A 248 9.70 17.42 -38.20
C ARG A 248 8.19 17.65 -38.31
N PHE A 249 7.64 18.57 -37.51
CA PHE A 249 6.21 18.80 -37.37
C PHE A 249 5.76 20.17 -37.89
N GLN A 250 6.63 21.19 -37.89
CA GLN A 250 6.27 22.53 -38.29
C GLN A 250 7.29 23.12 -39.27
N LYS A 251 6.81 23.78 -40.34
CA LYS A 251 7.65 24.38 -41.38
C LYS A 251 8.40 25.63 -40.89
N ASN A 252 7.75 26.49 -40.10
CA ASN A 252 8.27 27.79 -39.69
C ASN A 252 9.00 27.73 -38.34
N VAL A 253 9.88 26.75 -38.19
CA VAL A 253 10.80 26.68 -37.05
C VAL A 253 11.85 27.78 -37.21
N ARG A 254 12.03 28.58 -36.15
CA ARG A 254 13.09 29.60 -36.10
C ARG A 254 14.45 28.95 -35.98
N THR A 255 15.36 29.25 -36.90
CA THR A 255 16.71 28.65 -36.97
C THR A 255 17.80 29.51 -36.33
N ALA A 256 17.52 30.79 -36.08
CA ALA A 256 18.46 31.69 -35.42
C ALA A 256 18.49 31.46 -33.91
N THR A 257 19.69 31.30 -33.34
CA THR A 257 19.89 31.00 -31.91
C THR A 257 19.44 32.11 -30.97
N GLY A 258 19.37 33.36 -31.45
CA GLY A 258 18.86 34.52 -30.69
C GLY A 258 17.34 34.60 -30.60
N THR A 259 16.60 33.77 -31.35
CA THR A 259 15.13 33.77 -31.37
C THR A 259 14.60 32.33 -31.27
N PRO A 260 14.74 31.68 -30.10
CA PRO A 260 14.29 30.30 -29.93
C PRO A 260 12.78 30.16 -30.15
N ASN A 261 12.37 28.94 -30.50
CA ASN A 261 10.96 28.56 -30.51
C ASN A 261 10.53 28.26 -29.08
N GLN A 262 9.25 28.44 -28.76
CA GLN A 262 8.80 28.41 -27.36
C GLN A 262 7.67 27.43 -27.12
N VAL A 263 7.74 26.68 -26.01
CA VAL A 263 6.60 25.96 -25.43
C VAL A 263 6.39 26.51 -24.03
N ILE A 264 5.37 27.35 -23.87
CA ILE A 264 5.04 28.01 -22.61
C ILE A 264 3.83 27.31 -22.01
N ILE A 265 3.99 26.75 -20.80
CA ILE A 265 2.89 26.25 -19.99
C ILE A 265 2.61 27.31 -18.93
N GLU A 266 1.51 28.03 -19.08
CA GLU A 266 1.05 29.03 -18.11
C GLU A 266 0.59 28.36 -16.81
N SER A 267 0.38 29.13 -15.74
CA SER A 267 -0.01 28.57 -14.42
C SER A 267 -1.32 27.78 -14.43
N GLY A 268 -2.26 28.11 -15.33
CA GLY A 268 -3.49 27.34 -15.57
C GLY A 268 -3.34 26.20 -16.60
N GLY A 269 -2.19 26.12 -17.27
CA GLY A 269 -1.89 25.13 -18.29
C GLY A 269 -1.60 23.76 -17.69
N THR A 270 -2.16 22.71 -18.30
CA THR A 270 -1.88 21.32 -17.92
C THR A 270 -1.58 20.48 -19.15
N VAL A 271 -0.59 19.60 -19.05
CA VAL A 271 -0.28 18.59 -20.06
C VAL A 271 -0.31 17.21 -19.41
N SER A 272 -1.36 16.42 -19.65
CA SER A 272 -1.54 15.11 -19.00
C SER A 272 -2.40 14.12 -19.80
N GLY A 273 -2.24 12.82 -19.54
CA GLY A 273 -3.10 11.75 -20.06
C GLY A 273 -2.84 11.29 -21.50
N GLY A 274 -1.96 11.97 -22.25
CA GLY A 274 -1.63 11.64 -23.66
C GLY A 274 -0.18 11.22 -23.85
N GLN A 275 0.53 11.90 -24.76
CA GLN A 275 1.93 11.65 -25.05
C GLN A 275 2.88 12.63 -24.36
N GLY A 276 2.38 13.67 -23.68
CA GLY A 276 3.23 14.72 -23.10
C GLY A 276 3.91 15.58 -24.18
N LEU A 277 5.11 16.10 -23.88
CA LEU A 277 5.87 16.94 -24.82
C LEU A 277 6.87 16.10 -25.61
N LEU A 278 6.81 16.20 -26.94
CA LEU A 278 7.85 15.76 -27.87
C LEU A 278 8.39 16.98 -28.61
N ILE A 279 9.65 17.29 -28.39
CA ILE A 279 10.36 18.39 -29.05
C ILE A 279 11.43 17.77 -29.94
N TRP A 280 11.18 17.80 -31.24
CA TRP A 280 12.01 17.22 -32.27
C TRP A 280 12.77 18.32 -33.03
N SER A 281 13.65 19.00 -32.30
CA SER A 281 14.53 20.07 -32.79
C SER A 281 15.55 20.47 -31.70
N LEU A 282 16.54 21.28 -32.07
CA LEU A 282 17.30 22.13 -31.14
C LEU A 282 16.68 23.53 -31.04
N ASN A 283 17.26 24.42 -30.22
CA ASN A 283 16.87 25.84 -30.07
C ASN A 283 15.41 26.07 -29.62
N TYR A 284 14.96 25.29 -28.65
CA TYR A 284 13.66 25.45 -28.00
C TYR A 284 13.79 25.94 -26.57
N ASP A 285 12.92 26.85 -26.16
CA ASP A 285 12.72 27.25 -24.77
C ASP A 285 11.37 26.69 -24.27
N VAL A 286 11.42 25.77 -23.32
CA VAL A 286 10.27 25.25 -22.57
C VAL A 286 10.17 26.03 -21.26
N ILE A 287 9.07 26.73 -21.05
CA ILE A 287 8.83 27.52 -19.83
C ILE A 287 7.61 26.92 -19.14
N ASN A 288 7.80 26.26 -17.99
CA ASN A 288 6.72 25.62 -17.26
C ASN A 288 6.40 26.35 -15.96
N ASN A 289 5.23 26.99 -15.91
CA ASN A 289 4.60 27.54 -14.71
C ASN A 289 3.38 26.73 -14.25
N GLY A 290 2.92 25.77 -15.07
CA GLY A 290 1.76 24.93 -14.82
C GLY A 290 2.13 23.49 -14.46
N VAL A 291 1.43 22.51 -15.05
CA VAL A 291 1.63 21.09 -14.74
C VAL A 291 1.88 20.28 -16.02
N ILE A 292 2.95 19.49 -16.03
CA ILE A 292 3.22 18.44 -17.03
C ILE A 292 3.29 17.13 -16.24
N SER A 293 2.29 16.26 -16.34
CA SER A 293 2.20 15.11 -15.43
C SER A 293 1.49 13.89 -16.01
N GLY A 294 1.64 12.77 -15.29
CA GLY A 294 0.88 11.54 -15.51
C GLY A 294 1.63 10.49 -16.33
N THR A 295 0.98 9.33 -16.51
CA THR A 295 1.43 8.30 -17.44
C THR A 295 1.36 8.84 -18.87
N THR A 296 2.39 8.60 -19.66
CA THR A 296 2.41 8.97 -21.08
C THR A 296 2.52 7.74 -21.96
N SER A 297 1.79 7.76 -23.07
CA SER A 297 1.89 6.76 -24.14
C SER A 297 3.07 7.05 -25.06
N LYS A 298 3.31 6.17 -26.04
CA LYS A 298 4.38 6.34 -27.04
C LYS A 298 4.22 7.68 -27.76
N LYS A 299 5.25 8.52 -27.73
CA LYS A 299 5.31 9.80 -28.43
C LYS A 299 5.43 9.55 -29.93
N TYR A 300 4.43 9.94 -30.70
CA TYR A 300 4.39 9.82 -32.16
C TYR A 300 4.80 8.42 -32.67
N ASN A 301 4.40 7.37 -31.94
CA ASN A 301 4.74 5.96 -32.21
C ASN A 301 6.26 5.64 -32.18
N ILE A 302 7.06 6.42 -31.47
CA ILE A 302 8.47 6.12 -31.22
C ILE A 302 8.53 5.18 -30.02
N ALA A 303 9.11 3.98 -30.20
CA ALA A 303 9.23 3.02 -29.10
C ALA A 303 10.19 3.52 -28.00
N GLY A 304 9.92 3.16 -26.74
CA GLY A 304 10.75 3.53 -25.59
C GLY A 304 10.58 4.99 -25.15
N THR A 305 9.47 5.62 -25.53
CA THR A 305 9.14 7.01 -25.17
C THR A 305 7.93 7.14 -24.24
N GLU A 306 7.35 6.00 -23.84
CA GLU A 306 6.35 5.89 -22.80
C GLU A 306 6.89 6.36 -21.45
N ASN A 307 6.01 6.93 -20.63
CA ASN A 307 6.35 7.45 -19.31
C ASN A 307 7.54 8.43 -19.33
N ILE A 308 7.60 9.25 -20.38
CA ILE A 308 8.45 10.43 -20.45
C ILE A 308 7.55 11.67 -20.51
N ALA A 309 7.65 12.59 -19.55
CA ALA A 309 6.82 13.80 -19.56
C ALA A 309 7.31 14.79 -20.64
N VAL A 310 8.60 15.15 -20.63
CA VAL A 310 9.23 16.01 -21.65
C VAL A 310 10.37 15.26 -22.35
N LEU A 311 10.30 15.16 -23.68
CA LEU A 311 11.37 14.57 -24.50
C LEU A 311 11.92 15.59 -25.48
N PHE A 312 13.19 15.97 -25.31
CA PHE A 312 14.00 16.63 -26.33
C PHE A 312 14.71 15.58 -27.17
N LYS A 313 14.30 15.42 -28.43
CA LYS A 313 14.96 14.50 -29.37
C LYS A 313 16.27 15.05 -29.92
N GLY A 314 16.41 16.38 -30.01
CA GLY A 314 17.67 17.04 -30.40
C GLY A 314 18.18 16.71 -31.80
N ASP A 315 17.29 16.27 -32.69
CA ASP A 315 17.65 15.86 -34.05
C ASP A 315 18.18 17.02 -34.90
N THR A 316 19.27 16.74 -35.61
CA THR A 316 19.91 17.65 -36.57
C THR A 316 19.91 17.08 -38.00
N GLY A 317 19.26 15.94 -38.20
CA GLY A 317 19.19 15.26 -39.49
C GLY A 317 18.41 16.06 -40.53
N THR A 318 18.97 16.16 -41.73
CA THR A 318 18.40 16.88 -42.89
C THR A 318 17.33 16.09 -43.65
N THR A 319 16.98 14.89 -43.19
CA THR A 319 16.08 13.99 -43.91
C THR A 319 14.68 14.59 -44.10
N PHE A 320 14.11 15.23 -43.06
CA PHE A 320 12.81 15.91 -43.15
C PHE A 320 12.85 17.26 -42.40
N GLY A 321 12.20 18.27 -42.97
CA GLY A 321 12.12 19.62 -42.45
C GLY A 321 13.45 20.39 -42.56
N THR A 322 13.54 21.52 -41.87
CA THR A 322 14.75 22.34 -41.79
C THR A 322 15.36 22.19 -40.40
N PRO A 323 16.30 21.25 -40.18
CA PRO A 323 16.92 21.07 -38.87
C PRO A 323 17.74 22.30 -38.47
N ILE A 324 17.95 22.46 -37.17
CA ILE A 324 18.80 23.52 -36.63
C ILE A 324 20.18 22.94 -36.38
N THR A 325 21.13 23.26 -37.26
CA THR A 325 22.52 22.83 -37.19
C THR A 325 23.47 23.94 -36.73
N THR A 326 22.92 25.10 -36.36
CA THR A 326 23.70 26.27 -35.92
C THR A 326 24.48 25.94 -34.66
N ALA A 327 25.79 26.17 -34.66
CA ALA A 327 26.62 26.00 -33.46
C ALA A 327 26.08 26.87 -32.31
N GLY A 328 25.98 26.29 -31.11
CA GLY A 328 25.42 26.97 -29.94
C GLY A 328 23.88 26.97 -29.88
N ALA A 329 23.18 26.24 -30.75
CA ALA A 329 21.77 25.94 -30.57
C ALA A 329 21.58 25.01 -29.36
N VAL A 330 20.84 25.48 -28.37
CA VAL A 330 20.65 24.78 -27.08
C VAL A 330 19.15 24.66 -26.81
N ASN A 331 18.72 23.51 -26.29
CA ASN A 331 17.38 23.35 -25.73
C ASN A 331 17.37 23.81 -24.28
N ARG A 332 16.42 24.66 -23.90
CA ARG A 332 16.30 25.19 -22.54
C ARG A 332 14.97 24.77 -21.94
N LEU A 333 14.99 24.39 -20.67
CA LEU A 333 13.80 24.18 -19.87
C LEU A 333 13.91 24.99 -18.59
N THR A 334 12.93 25.86 -18.35
CA THR A 334 12.79 26.60 -17.09
C THR A 334 11.52 26.15 -16.39
N ASN A 335 11.66 25.61 -15.19
CA ASN A 335 10.54 25.09 -14.40
C ASN A 335 10.31 25.92 -13.13
N ALA A 336 9.09 26.43 -12.98
CA ALA A 336 8.54 26.94 -11.72
C ALA A 336 7.23 26.22 -11.32
N GLY A 337 6.70 25.35 -12.21
CA GLY A 337 5.54 24.51 -11.98
C GLY A 337 5.91 23.06 -11.63
N THR A 338 5.05 22.11 -11.99
CA THR A 338 5.27 20.67 -11.76
C THR A 338 5.58 19.94 -13.07
N ILE A 339 6.63 19.12 -13.06
CA ILE A 339 6.92 18.13 -14.10
C ILE A 339 7.03 16.77 -13.41
N SER A 340 6.15 15.83 -13.73
CA SER A 340 6.19 14.50 -13.13
C SER A 340 5.90 13.36 -14.10
N SER A 341 6.56 12.23 -13.88
CA SER A 341 6.32 11.00 -14.64
C SER A 341 6.61 9.77 -13.79
N PRO A 342 5.85 8.66 -13.94
CA PRO A 342 6.21 7.39 -13.31
C PRO A 342 7.52 6.80 -13.84
N GLY A 343 8.00 7.24 -15.01
CA GLY A 343 9.29 6.88 -15.59
C GLY A 343 10.30 8.02 -15.44
N THR A 344 10.53 8.74 -16.54
CA THR A 344 11.47 9.87 -16.62
C THR A 344 10.72 11.20 -16.73
N ALA A 345 11.02 12.18 -15.89
CA ALA A 345 10.33 13.48 -15.96
C ALA A 345 10.81 14.29 -17.17
N ILE A 346 12.14 14.44 -17.33
CA ILE A 346 12.74 15.15 -18.45
C ILE A 346 13.80 14.25 -19.08
N LYS A 347 13.69 14.02 -20.39
CA LYS A 347 14.69 13.31 -21.17
C LYS A 347 15.21 14.17 -22.32
N ALA A 348 16.52 14.19 -22.51
CA ALA A 348 17.16 14.68 -23.74
C ALA A 348 17.99 13.55 -24.35
N GLU A 349 17.90 13.36 -25.67
CA GLU A 349 18.65 12.28 -26.33
C GLU A 349 19.89 12.79 -27.09
N ALA A 350 19.86 14.04 -27.55
CA ALA A 350 20.95 14.65 -28.31
C ALA A 350 20.96 16.17 -28.15
N GLY A 351 22.15 16.74 -28.35
CA GLY A 351 22.40 18.17 -28.37
C GLY A 351 22.38 18.81 -26.99
N ASP A 352 23.05 19.94 -26.89
CA ASP A 352 23.21 20.66 -25.62
C ASP A 352 21.86 21.07 -25.04
N THR A 353 21.64 20.70 -23.78
CA THR A 353 20.39 20.96 -23.05
C THR A 353 20.67 21.64 -21.71
N GLN A 354 19.91 22.70 -21.42
CA GLN A 354 19.97 23.45 -20.16
C GLN A 354 18.64 23.35 -19.42
N ILE A 355 18.64 22.74 -18.25
CA ILE A 355 17.44 22.56 -17.41
C ILE A 355 17.61 23.37 -16.13
N THR A 356 16.68 24.26 -15.85
CA THR A 356 16.66 25.08 -14.64
C THR A 356 15.38 24.82 -13.85
N ASN A 357 15.51 24.35 -12.61
CA ASN A 357 14.42 24.30 -11.65
C ASN A 357 14.53 25.51 -10.71
N ASN A 358 13.46 26.30 -10.63
CA ASN A 358 13.37 27.47 -9.77
C ASN A 358 12.61 27.16 -8.47
N ALA A 359 12.65 28.09 -7.52
CA ALA A 359 11.85 28.02 -6.31
C ALA A 359 10.35 27.80 -6.64
N GLY A 360 9.71 26.87 -5.91
CA GLY A 360 8.33 26.43 -6.16
C GLY A 360 8.21 25.31 -7.22
N GLY A 361 9.22 25.12 -8.07
CA GLY A 361 9.22 24.10 -9.11
C GLY A 361 9.45 22.68 -8.56
N THR A 362 8.70 21.71 -9.07
CA THR A 362 8.87 20.28 -8.78
C THR A 362 9.23 19.51 -10.05
N ILE A 363 10.29 18.71 -10.01
CA ILE A 363 10.64 17.72 -11.04
C ILE A 363 10.67 16.35 -10.35
N SER A 364 9.83 15.41 -10.79
CA SER A 364 9.71 14.09 -10.16
C SER A 364 9.64 12.96 -11.19
N GLY A 365 10.59 12.05 -11.16
CA GLY A 365 10.60 10.84 -11.97
C GLY A 365 10.72 9.58 -11.11
N GLY A 366 9.96 8.53 -11.44
CA GLY A 366 10.06 7.24 -10.76
C GLY A 366 11.43 6.58 -10.92
N ALA A 367 12.07 6.74 -12.08
CA ALA A 367 13.45 6.31 -12.31
C ALA A 367 14.42 7.51 -12.35
N TYR A 368 14.14 8.46 -13.25
CA TYR A 368 14.98 9.64 -13.46
C TYR A 368 14.15 10.91 -13.38
N ALA A 369 14.54 11.82 -12.50
CA ALA A 369 14.07 13.20 -12.60
C ALA A 369 14.51 13.80 -13.95
N ILE A 370 15.79 13.61 -14.27
CA ILE A 370 16.42 14.15 -15.47
C ILE A 370 17.37 13.10 -16.04
N GLN A 371 17.24 12.80 -17.32
CA GLN A 371 18.17 11.94 -18.04
C GLN A 371 18.56 12.61 -19.37
N THR A 372 19.83 12.89 -19.59
CA THR A 372 20.32 13.44 -20.86
C THR A 372 21.31 12.49 -21.54
N GLY A 373 21.59 12.75 -22.81
CA GLY A 373 22.29 11.85 -23.72
C GLY A 373 23.69 12.35 -24.04
N ALA A 374 24.00 12.47 -25.34
CA ALA A 374 25.22 13.13 -25.79
C ALA A 374 24.99 14.64 -25.97
N GLY A 375 25.89 15.45 -25.44
CA GLY A 375 25.82 16.91 -25.48
C GLY A 375 26.55 17.51 -24.29
N ASN A 376 26.70 18.82 -24.23
CA ASN A 376 27.20 19.49 -23.04
C ASN A 376 26.00 20.00 -22.23
N ASP A 377 25.52 19.16 -21.31
CA ASP A 377 24.27 19.40 -20.61
C ASP A 377 24.48 20.11 -19.27
N THR A 378 23.53 20.97 -18.90
CA THR A 378 23.58 21.67 -17.61
C THR A 378 22.24 21.58 -16.89
N VAL A 379 22.28 21.11 -15.65
CA VAL A 379 21.14 21.19 -14.71
C VAL A 379 21.44 22.21 -13.63
N THR A 380 20.60 23.23 -13.51
CA THR A 380 20.64 24.21 -12.43
C THR A 380 19.44 24.05 -11.51
N VAL A 381 19.66 23.77 -10.23
CA VAL A 381 18.63 23.75 -9.20
C VAL A 381 18.76 25.01 -8.36
N ASN A 382 18.03 26.05 -8.78
CA ASN A 382 17.98 27.35 -8.12
C ASN A 382 16.89 27.44 -7.03
N GLY A 383 16.28 26.31 -6.70
CA GLY A 383 15.25 26.14 -5.68
C GLY A 383 14.31 25.00 -6.06
N GLY A 384 13.27 24.79 -5.25
CA GLY A 384 12.25 23.78 -5.52
C GLY A 384 12.70 22.36 -5.19
N GLN A 385 11.98 21.37 -5.71
CA GLN A 385 12.17 19.95 -5.40
C GLN A 385 12.53 19.13 -6.63
N VAL A 386 13.52 18.27 -6.49
CA VAL A 386 13.89 17.24 -7.48
C VAL A 386 13.80 15.88 -6.83
N THR A 387 13.00 14.97 -7.40
CA THR A 387 12.79 13.60 -6.89
C THR A 387 13.11 12.60 -7.98
N GLY A 388 14.00 11.65 -7.70
CA GLY A 388 14.54 10.69 -8.67
C GLY A 388 15.96 11.04 -9.11
N SER A 389 16.57 10.18 -9.93
CA SER A 389 17.98 10.31 -10.31
C SER A 389 18.21 11.39 -11.38
N ILE A 390 19.38 11.99 -11.38
CA ILE A 390 19.92 12.84 -12.44
C ILE A 390 21.08 12.10 -13.09
N ASP A 391 20.99 11.85 -14.39
CA ASP A 391 22.06 11.24 -15.17
C ASP A 391 22.24 12.02 -16.46
N LEU A 392 23.38 12.71 -16.60
CA LEU A 392 23.62 13.58 -17.75
C LEU A 392 24.37 12.88 -18.91
N GLY A 393 24.61 11.57 -18.80
CA GLY A 393 25.17 10.81 -19.90
C GLY A 393 26.63 11.17 -20.20
N THR A 394 26.90 11.61 -21.43
CA THR A 394 28.27 11.86 -21.91
C THR A 394 28.43 13.27 -22.45
N GLY A 395 29.49 13.95 -22.00
CA GLY A 395 29.87 15.27 -22.47
C GLY A 395 30.55 16.05 -21.36
N THR A 396 30.62 17.38 -21.50
CA THR A 396 31.06 18.25 -20.41
C THR A 396 29.87 18.68 -19.55
N ASP A 397 29.35 17.74 -18.77
CA ASP A 397 28.06 17.90 -18.09
C ASP A 397 28.19 18.50 -16.70
N THR A 398 27.27 19.38 -16.34
CA THR A 398 27.31 20.11 -15.07
C THR A 398 25.97 20.07 -14.33
N VAL A 399 26.01 19.75 -13.03
CA VAL A 399 24.88 19.94 -12.10
C VAL A 399 25.26 21.01 -11.08
N ASN A 400 24.51 22.10 -11.04
CA ASN A 400 24.71 23.23 -10.13
C ASN A 400 23.49 23.43 -9.23
N VAL A 401 23.65 23.22 -7.93
CA VAL A 401 22.62 23.54 -6.93
C VAL A 401 22.95 24.90 -6.33
N THR A 402 22.21 25.93 -6.73
CA THR A 402 22.43 27.33 -6.31
C THR A 402 21.38 27.81 -5.30
N GLY A 403 20.22 27.16 -5.22
CA GLY A 403 19.11 27.58 -4.36
C GLY A 403 19.32 27.40 -2.85
N ALA A 404 20.41 26.74 -2.43
CA ALA A 404 20.74 26.48 -1.02
C ALA A 404 19.54 25.90 -0.25
N SER A 405 19.09 26.57 0.82
CA SER A 405 17.96 26.13 1.67
C SER A 405 16.61 26.06 0.97
N THR A 406 16.46 26.65 -0.21
CA THR A 406 15.24 26.55 -1.02
C THR A 406 15.26 25.39 -2.00
N ALA A 407 16.41 24.72 -2.17
CA ALA A 407 16.57 23.54 -3.00
C ALA A 407 16.46 22.26 -2.17
N ARG A 408 15.78 21.25 -2.73
CA ARG A 408 15.59 19.94 -2.10
C ARG A 408 15.74 18.80 -3.10
N PHE A 409 16.58 17.84 -2.78
CA PHE A 409 16.66 16.55 -3.49
C PHE A 409 16.01 15.47 -2.63
N ASN A 410 14.95 14.84 -3.13
CA ASN A 410 14.36 13.68 -2.50
C ASN A 410 14.88 12.41 -3.16
N MET A 411 15.29 11.45 -2.34
CA MET A 411 15.81 10.17 -2.79
C MET A 411 15.29 9.04 -1.94
N THR A 412 15.05 7.92 -2.61
CA THR A 412 14.76 6.65 -1.97
C THR A 412 16.07 5.86 -1.85
N LEU A 413 16.43 5.48 -0.63
CA LEU A 413 17.60 4.66 -0.33
C LEU A 413 17.16 3.21 -0.11
N ASP A 414 17.81 2.29 -0.77
CA ASP A 414 17.61 0.85 -0.60
C ASP A 414 18.98 0.20 -0.44
N LYS A 415 19.13 -0.63 0.59
CA LYS A 415 20.37 -1.34 0.90
C LYS A 415 20.84 -2.19 -0.27
N ASP A 416 19.92 -2.78 -1.02
CA ASP A 416 20.23 -3.67 -2.15
C ASP A 416 20.70 -2.90 -3.39
N THR A 417 20.43 -1.58 -3.45
CA THR A 417 20.89 -0.68 -4.52
C THR A 417 21.79 0.45 -4.00
N ALA A 418 22.46 0.22 -2.86
CA ALA A 418 23.28 1.23 -2.19
C ALA A 418 24.43 1.78 -3.06
N THR A 419 24.89 1.01 -4.05
CA THR A 419 25.95 1.42 -4.99
C THR A 419 25.43 2.16 -6.22
N ALA A 420 24.12 2.19 -6.45
CA ALA A 420 23.58 2.94 -7.58
C ALA A 420 23.64 4.44 -7.27
N THR A 421 24.08 5.21 -8.26
CA THR A 421 24.28 6.67 -8.14
C THR A 421 22.95 7.41 -8.27
N ARG A 422 22.78 8.53 -7.56
CA ARG A 422 21.60 9.41 -7.70
C ARG A 422 21.86 10.61 -8.60
N ILE A 423 23.08 11.12 -8.65
CA ILE A 423 23.50 12.24 -9.49
C ILE A 423 24.81 11.87 -10.20
N THR A 424 24.77 11.77 -11.52
CA THR A 424 25.92 11.48 -12.38
C THR A 424 26.11 12.64 -13.37
N ALA A 425 27.26 13.30 -13.29
CA ALA A 425 27.70 14.35 -14.21
C ALA A 425 29.22 14.55 -14.09
N GLN A 426 29.85 15.22 -15.06
CA GLN A 426 31.27 15.52 -14.97
C GLN A 426 31.59 16.44 -13.77
N THR A 427 30.85 17.53 -13.64
CA THR A 427 31.00 18.50 -12.55
C THR A 427 29.71 18.61 -11.75
N VAL A 428 29.79 18.43 -10.43
CA VAL A 428 28.65 18.61 -9.52
C VAL A 428 29.02 19.63 -8.45
N THR A 429 28.24 20.70 -8.34
CA THR A 429 28.36 21.72 -7.30
C THR A 429 27.10 21.75 -6.48
N ILE A 430 27.21 21.57 -5.16
CA ILE A 430 26.09 21.61 -4.22
C ILE A 430 26.32 22.74 -3.22
N ALA A 431 25.46 23.76 -3.24
CA ALA A 431 25.52 24.85 -2.28
C ALA A 431 25.29 24.38 -0.84
N ASN A 432 25.90 25.09 0.11
CA ASN A 432 25.62 24.94 1.53
C ASN A 432 24.12 25.10 1.82
N ASN A 433 23.64 24.47 2.88
CA ASN A 433 22.26 24.44 3.34
C ASN A 433 21.26 23.77 2.39
N THR A 434 21.72 23.10 1.32
CA THR A 434 20.84 22.29 0.46
C THR A 434 20.22 21.15 1.25
N ASN A 435 18.91 20.92 1.05
CA ASN A 435 18.17 19.85 1.72
C ASN A 435 18.27 18.54 0.93
N LEU A 436 18.66 17.45 1.59
CA LEU A 436 18.61 16.08 1.08
C LEU A 436 17.54 15.31 1.87
N GLY A 437 16.39 15.09 1.23
CA GLY A 437 15.29 14.31 1.78
C GLY A 437 15.49 12.82 1.52
N VAL A 438 15.45 12.04 2.60
CA VAL A 438 15.64 10.59 2.55
C VAL A 438 14.34 9.88 2.86
N THR A 439 14.01 8.90 2.02
CA THR A 439 13.05 7.84 2.33
C THR A 439 13.79 6.52 2.18
N VAL A 440 13.58 5.58 3.09
CA VAL A 440 14.20 4.26 3.01
C VAL A 440 13.20 3.23 2.49
N SER A 441 13.67 2.34 1.63
CA SER A 441 12.91 1.23 1.07
C SER A 441 13.73 -0.07 1.14
N GLY A 442 13.19 -1.14 0.55
CA GLY A 442 13.80 -2.48 0.63
C GLY A 442 13.35 -3.28 1.85
N SER A 443 13.63 -4.57 1.84
CA SER A 443 13.21 -5.50 2.90
C SER A 443 14.19 -5.54 4.08
N SER A 444 15.49 -5.44 3.79
CA SER A 444 16.56 -5.56 4.78
C SER A 444 16.67 -4.33 5.68
N ASN A 445 17.11 -4.54 6.93
CA ASN A 445 17.39 -3.46 7.85
C ASN A 445 18.64 -2.64 7.45
N ILE A 446 18.62 -1.35 7.76
CA ILE A 446 19.79 -0.48 7.59
C ILE A 446 20.73 -0.63 8.78
N ARG A 447 21.98 -0.96 8.52
CA ARG A 447 23.02 -1.16 9.54
C ARG A 447 23.79 0.12 9.80
N ASP A 448 24.44 0.18 10.95
CA ASP A 448 25.39 1.24 11.22
C ASP A 448 26.48 1.26 10.15
N ARG A 449 26.81 2.46 9.67
CA ARG A 449 27.80 2.73 8.62
C ARG A 449 27.45 2.22 7.21
N ASP A 450 26.24 1.72 6.98
CA ASP A 450 25.77 1.48 5.60
C ASP A 450 25.88 2.79 4.79
N SER A 451 26.53 2.73 3.63
CA SER A 451 26.79 3.90 2.80
C SER A 451 26.05 3.82 1.48
N PHE A 452 25.36 4.90 1.12
CA PHE A 452 24.60 5.03 -0.12
C PHE A 452 25.25 6.05 -1.02
N LEU A 453 25.62 5.65 -2.25
CA LEU A 453 26.24 6.54 -3.22
C LEU A 453 25.20 7.56 -3.74
N ILE A 454 25.45 8.84 -3.50
CA ILE A 454 24.57 9.92 -3.96
C ILE A 454 25.12 10.57 -5.21
N VAL A 455 26.39 10.99 -5.19
CA VAL A 455 27.02 11.66 -6.32
C VAL A 455 28.23 10.86 -6.77
N ASP A 456 28.34 10.64 -8.08
CA ASP A 456 29.55 10.16 -8.74
C ASP A 456 29.93 11.15 -9.85
N SER A 457 31.06 11.84 -9.68
CA SER A 457 31.51 12.86 -10.63
C SER A 457 33.02 12.89 -10.81
N THR A 458 33.47 13.60 -11.84
CA THR A 458 34.91 13.90 -12.03
C THR A 458 35.35 15.06 -11.14
N THR A 459 34.46 16.02 -10.89
CA THR A 459 34.69 17.16 -9.99
C THR A 459 33.48 17.32 -9.07
N LEU A 460 33.69 17.31 -7.75
CA LEU A 460 32.64 17.53 -6.76
C LEU A 460 32.95 18.73 -5.86
N ASN A 461 32.14 19.78 -5.97
CA ASN A 461 32.19 20.97 -5.11
C ASN A 461 31.02 20.94 -4.12
N ALA A 462 31.21 20.26 -2.99
CA ALA A 462 30.24 20.19 -1.91
C ALA A 462 30.98 20.16 -0.57
N THR A 463 30.41 20.80 0.45
CA THR A 463 30.89 20.77 1.84
C THR A 463 29.90 19.95 2.66
N PRO A 464 30.15 18.63 2.89
CA PRO A 464 29.17 17.74 3.50
C PRO A 464 28.58 18.25 4.81
N GLY A 465 29.40 18.77 5.73
CA GLY A 465 28.94 19.27 7.03
C GLY A 465 27.98 20.47 6.98
N ASN A 466 27.84 21.10 5.81
CA ASN A 466 26.89 22.21 5.60
C ASN A 466 25.62 21.77 4.87
N LEU A 467 25.45 20.49 4.54
CA LEU A 467 24.22 19.97 3.92
C LEU A 467 23.21 19.61 5.01
N VAL A 468 21.93 19.79 4.70
CA VAL A 468 20.83 19.49 5.64
C VAL A 468 20.22 18.16 5.23
N ILE A 469 20.27 17.18 6.13
CA ILE A 469 19.64 15.87 5.90
C ILE A 469 18.27 15.85 6.57
N LEU A 470 17.24 15.60 5.77
CA LEU A 470 15.89 15.35 6.27
C LEU A 470 15.70 13.84 6.31
N ASN A 471 15.94 13.26 7.50
CA ASN A 471 15.86 11.82 7.73
C ASN A 471 14.44 11.27 7.56
N ASP A 472 14.36 9.97 7.30
CA ASP A 472 13.09 9.25 7.25
C ASP A 472 12.50 9.15 8.66
N VAL A 473 11.38 9.83 8.89
CA VAL A 473 10.71 9.86 10.19
C VAL A 473 10.14 8.51 10.61
N SER A 474 9.97 7.57 9.66
CA SER A 474 9.53 6.20 9.96
C SER A 474 10.64 5.35 10.58
N LEU A 475 11.89 5.81 10.56
CA LEU A 475 13.08 5.12 11.07
C LEU A 475 13.81 5.97 12.14
N PRO A 476 13.20 6.21 13.32
CA PRO A 476 13.73 7.13 14.33
C PRO A 476 15.09 6.74 14.93
N MET A 477 15.50 5.49 14.77
CA MET A 477 16.81 4.95 15.17
C MET A 477 17.92 5.14 14.14
N ILE A 478 17.58 5.56 12.92
CA ILE A 478 18.54 5.79 11.83
C ILE A 478 18.61 7.28 11.53
N SER A 479 19.82 7.81 11.51
CA SER A 479 20.09 9.10 10.89
C SER A 479 21.14 8.95 9.81
N PHE A 480 21.12 9.82 8.81
CA PHE A 480 22.10 9.85 7.74
C PHE A 480 22.97 11.08 7.86
N SER A 481 24.25 10.90 7.56
CA SER A 481 25.23 11.98 7.51
C SER A 481 25.95 11.97 6.15
N PRO A 482 26.18 13.14 5.53
CA PRO A 482 26.86 13.21 4.26
C PRO A 482 28.37 13.02 4.47
N VAL A 483 28.97 12.18 3.64
CA VAL A 483 30.42 11.89 3.66
C VAL A 483 30.95 12.03 2.24
N LYS A 484 31.98 12.86 2.06
CA LYS A 484 32.68 13.02 0.79
C LYS A 484 33.97 12.20 0.80
N ASN A 485 34.17 11.38 -0.23
CA ASN A 485 35.42 10.68 -0.49
C ASN A 485 35.85 10.98 -1.93
N ALA A 486 36.96 11.70 -2.09
CA ALA A 486 37.38 12.27 -3.37
C ALA A 486 36.23 13.02 -4.05
N ASN A 487 35.85 12.63 -5.27
CA ASN A 487 34.75 13.25 -6.03
C ASN A 487 33.41 12.52 -5.90
N LYS A 488 33.27 11.68 -4.87
CA LYS A 488 32.01 10.98 -4.55
C LYS A 488 31.39 11.51 -3.27
N LEU A 489 30.07 11.61 -3.24
CA LEU A 489 29.28 11.93 -2.05
C LEU A 489 28.45 10.71 -1.66
N TYR A 490 28.49 10.34 -0.38
CA TYR A 490 27.69 9.29 0.20
C TYR A 490 26.79 9.85 1.29
N LEU A 491 25.66 9.19 1.53
CA LEU A 491 24.97 9.26 2.82
C LEU A 491 25.34 8.01 3.61
N MET A 492 25.94 8.21 4.77
CA MET A 492 26.31 7.14 5.69
C MET A 492 25.27 7.08 6.81
N ALA A 493 24.69 5.92 7.02
CA ALA A 493 23.76 5.65 8.11
C ALA A 493 24.50 5.62 9.46
N SER A 494 23.86 6.18 10.48
CA SER A 494 24.22 6.07 11.88
C SER A 494 23.04 5.44 12.60
N ARG A 495 23.25 4.27 13.21
CA ARG A 495 22.19 3.56 13.93
C ARG A 495 22.34 3.73 15.43
N ASN A 496 21.25 4.07 16.11
CA ASN A 496 21.20 4.04 17.57
C ASN A 496 21.18 2.58 18.06
N ASN A 497 22.33 2.11 18.55
CA ASN A 497 22.54 0.73 19.04
C ASN A 497 21.96 0.45 20.44
N ALA A 498 21.10 1.33 20.96
CA ALA A 498 20.34 1.11 22.20
C ALA A 498 18.85 1.43 22.00
N TYR A 499 18.40 1.57 20.75
CA TYR A 499 17.04 2.01 20.46
C TYR A 499 16.00 1.03 20.99
N TYR A 500 16.13 -0.26 20.69
CA TYR A 500 15.16 -1.25 21.15
C TYR A 500 15.26 -1.47 22.65
N ALA A 501 16.46 -1.47 23.22
CA ALA A 501 16.66 -1.60 24.67
C ALA A 501 15.94 -0.50 25.47
N LEU A 502 15.90 0.73 24.94
CA LEU A 502 15.26 1.87 25.60
C LEU A 502 13.75 1.98 25.32
N ASN A 503 13.27 1.50 24.16
CA ASN A 503 11.92 1.84 23.67
C ASN A 503 10.98 0.64 23.48
N SER A 504 11.47 -0.61 23.52
CA SER A 504 10.61 -1.79 23.27
C SER A 504 9.67 -2.14 24.42
N GLY A 505 9.98 -1.69 25.65
CA GLY A 505 9.29 -2.13 26.87
C GLY A 505 9.89 -3.39 27.51
N ASN A 506 10.83 -4.08 26.83
CA ASN A 506 11.65 -5.13 27.42
C ASN A 506 13.14 -4.86 27.10
N PRO A 507 13.91 -4.26 28.03
CA PRO A 507 15.30 -3.90 27.80
C PRO A 507 16.22 -5.06 27.44
N SER A 508 15.95 -6.27 27.97
CA SER A 508 16.78 -7.45 27.70
C SER A 508 16.57 -7.94 26.26
N LEU A 509 15.32 -8.04 25.81
CA LEU A 509 15.00 -8.34 24.42
C LEU A 509 15.58 -7.25 23.50
N GLY A 510 15.35 -5.99 23.85
CA GLY A 510 15.80 -4.86 23.06
C GLY A 510 17.31 -4.84 22.85
N ALA A 511 18.09 -5.14 23.90
CA ALA A 511 19.55 -5.26 23.79
C ALA A 511 19.98 -6.41 22.84
N SER A 512 19.25 -7.53 22.81
CA SER A 512 19.51 -8.62 21.87
C SER A 512 19.24 -8.18 20.42
N LEU A 513 18.11 -7.49 20.17
CA LEU A 513 17.76 -6.94 18.86
C LEU A 513 18.75 -5.87 18.38
N ASP A 514 19.17 -4.96 19.28
CA ASP A 514 20.17 -3.94 18.99
C ASP A 514 21.54 -4.57 18.67
N GLY A 515 21.92 -5.65 19.37
CA GLY A 515 23.11 -6.43 19.07
C GLY A 515 23.06 -7.12 17.70
N LEU A 516 21.88 -7.62 17.32
CA LEU A 516 21.63 -8.24 16.02
C LEU A 516 21.56 -7.23 14.87
N ALA A 517 21.18 -5.98 15.14
CA ALA A 517 20.94 -4.97 14.12
C ALA A 517 22.09 -4.77 13.14
N ASN A 518 23.35 -4.97 13.56
CA ASN A 518 24.52 -4.77 12.71
C ASN A 518 25.09 -6.05 12.09
N VAL A 519 24.61 -7.22 12.51
CA VAL A 519 25.19 -8.53 12.12
C VAL A 519 24.18 -9.48 11.48
N ALA A 520 22.88 -9.28 11.70
CA ALA A 520 21.81 -10.11 11.18
C ALA A 520 21.85 -10.19 9.65
N THR A 521 21.67 -11.39 9.09
CA THR A 521 21.61 -11.65 7.65
C THR A 521 20.36 -12.47 7.33
N GLY A 522 20.02 -12.58 6.04
CA GLY A 522 18.89 -13.40 5.58
C GLY A 522 17.55 -12.96 6.18
N ASP A 523 16.77 -13.92 6.66
CA ASP A 523 15.43 -13.69 7.21
C ASP A 523 15.42 -12.72 8.40
N PHE A 524 16.40 -12.81 9.30
CA PHE A 524 16.43 -11.94 10.49
C PHE A 524 16.68 -10.47 10.12
N ALA A 525 17.49 -10.21 9.08
CA ALA A 525 17.67 -8.85 8.56
C ALA A 525 16.37 -8.26 8.01
N ASN A 526 15.53 -9.10 7.37
CA ASN A 526 14.21 -8.69 6.90
C ASN A 526 13.25 -8.43 8.07
N VAL A 527 13.23 -9.29 9.09
CA VAL A 527 12.44 -9.08 10.32
C VAL A 527 12.81 -7.76 10.98
N LEU A 528 14.10 -7.48 11.14
CA LEU A 528 14.56 -6.20 11.68
C LEU A 528 14.15 -5.04 10.77
N GLY A 529 14.23 -5.18 9.45
CA GLY A 529 13.79 -4.13 8.53
C GLY A 529 12.30 -3.84 8.63
N SER A 530 11.49 -4.88 8.83
CA SER A 530 10.05 -4.78 9.08
C SER A 530 9.72 -4.17 10.44
N LEU A 531 10.48 -4.53 11.48
CA LEU A 531 10.33 -3.98 12.82
C LEU A 531 10.72 -2.50 12.84
N ASP A 532 11.84 -2.17 12.20
CA ASP A 532 12.35 -0.83 11.96
C ASP A 532 11.26 0.06 11.35
N ARG A 533 10.59 -0.42 10.29
CA ARG A 533 9.52 0.27 9.57
C ARG A 533 8.12 0.14 10.20
N SER A 534 7.96 -0.59 11.30
CA SER A 534 6.66 -0.78 11.96
C SER A 534 6.12 0.49 12.61
N GLY A 535 6.99 1.49 12.83
CA GLY A 535 6.66 2.75 13.50
C GLY A 535 6.57 2.65 15.02
N SER A 536 6.77 1.46 15.62
CA SER A 536 6.78 1.28 17.08
C SER A 536 7.79 0.25 17.55
N ALA A 537 8.73 0.65 18.40
CA ALA A 537 9.66 -0.26 19.06
C ALA A 537 8.95 -1.32 19.91
N SER A 538 7.75 -1.04 20.43
CA SER A 538 6.97 -2.00 21.24
C SER A 538 6.45 -3.19 20.44
N ALA A 539 6.43 -3.12 19.11
CA ALA A 539 6.12 -4.27 18.26
C ALA A 539 7.13 -5.42 18.49
N ALA A 540 8.33 -5.11 18.98
CA ALA A 540 9.32 -6.10 19.38
C ALA A 540 8.79 -7.04 20.47
N LEU A 541 7.88 -6.61 21.35
CA LEU A 541 7.33 -7.46 22.41
C LEU A 541 6.65 -8.71 21.89
N GLN A 542 6.17 -8.70 20.64
CA GLN A 542 5.61 -9.89 20.01
C GLN A 542 6.68 -10.96 19.70
N LEU A 543 7.97 -10.60 19.67
CA LEU A 543 9.11 -11.49 19.44
C LEU A 543 9.57 -12.23 20.71
N GLN A 544 9.05 -11.87 21.88
CA GLN A 544 9.44 -12.48 23.14
C GLN A 544 8.62 -13.75 23.42
N PRO A 545 9.09 -14.67 24.30
CA PRO A 545 8.28 -15.81 24.72
C PRO A 545 6.95 -15.36 25.31
N ALA A 546 5.90 -16.13 25.06
CA ALA A 546 4.64 -15.98 25.78
C ALA A 546 4.86 -16.40 27.26
N VAL A 547 5.19 -15.44 28.12
CA VAL A 547 5.21 -15.65 29.59
C VAL A 547 3.78 -15.51 30.11
N ASP A 548 2.89 -16.32 29.56
CA ASP A 548 1.47 -16.29 29.90
C ASP A 548 1.25 -17.02 31.21
N GLN A 549 0.88 -16.25 32.24
CA GLN A 549 0.46 -16.81 33.53
C GLN A 549 -0.63 -17.87 33.36
N GLY A 550 -1.39 -17.87 32.26
CA GLY A 550 -2.44 -18.85 32.00
C GLY A 550 -1.96 -20.30 32.06
N ALA A 551 -0.81 -20.66 31.48
CA ALA A 551 -0.31 -22.04 31.53
C ALA A 551 0.12 -22.45 32.94
N ILE A 552 0.75 -21.53 33.68
CA ILE A 552 1.22 -21.76 35.06
C ILE A 552 0.03 -21.84 36.03
N GLN A 553 -0.91 -20.91 35.92
CA GLN A 553 -2.12 -20.85 36.75
C GLN A 553 -3.10 -21.98 36.41
N ALA A 554 -3.19 -22.40 35.16
CA ALA A 554 -3.94 -23.60 34.80
C ALA A 554 -3.28 -24.87 35.36
N GLY A 555 -1.94 -24.95 35.37
CA GLY A 555 -1.20 -26.04 36.03
C GLY A 555 -1.46 -26.09 37.53
N PHE A 556 -1.30 -24.97 38.25
CA PHE A 556 -1.62 -24.91 39.69
C PHE A 556 -3.12 -25.06 39.97
N GLY A 557 -3.99 -24.56 39.10
CA GLY A 557 -5.44 -24.75 39.20
C GLY A 557 -5.82 -26.21 39.05
N THR A 558 -5.26 -26.91 38.06
CA THR A 558 -5.50 -28.33 37.80
C THR A 558 -5.13 -29.18 39.01
N ILE A 559 -3.91 -29.05 39.54
CA ILE A 559 -3.50 -29.83 40.72
C ILE A 559 -4.38 -29.55 41.93
N SER A 560 -4.81 -28.29 42.13
CA SER A 560 -5.73 -27.91 43.21
C SER A 560 -7.12 -28.53 43.05
N ARG A 561 -7.64 -28.70 41.83
CA ARG A 561 -8.91 -29.41 41.58
C ARG A 561 -8.82 -30.91 41.89
N PHE A 562 -7.70 -31.53 41.57
CA PHE A 562 -7.45 -32.91 41.98
C PHE A 562 -7.32 -33.05 43.50
N THR A 563 -6.60 -32.14 44.17
CA THR A 563 -6.54 -32.10 45.64
C THR A 563 -7.93 -31.95 46.24
N GLN A 564 -8.77 -31.04 45.72
CA GLN A 564 -10.15 -30.86 46.18
C GLN A 564 -11.03 -32.09 45.93
N SER A 565 -10.78 -32.86 44.86
CA SER A 565 -11.46 -34.13 44.62
C SER A 565 -11.23 -35.11 45.77
N VAL A 566 -9.98 -35.21 46.23
CA VAL A 566 -9.57 -36.08 47.34
C VAL A 566 -10.09 -35.55 48.68
N VAL A 567 -9.98 -34.24 48.94
CA VAL A 567 -10.54 -33.63 50.17
C VAL A 567 -12.05 -33.85 50.24
N SER A 568 -12.78 -33.69 49.12
CA SER A 568 -14.22 -33.98 49.10
C SER A 568 -14.52 -35.46 49.38
N ARG A 569 -13.68 -36.39 48.92
CA ARG A 569 -13.83 -37.81 49.26
C ARG A 569 -13.68 -38.03 50.77
N ILE A 570 -12.62 -37.46 51.36
CA ILE A 570 -12.36 -37.59 52.80
C ILE A 570 -13.53 -37.04 53.62
N ASP A 571 -14.01 -35.84 53.31
CA ASP A 571 -15.16 -35.20 53.97
C ASP A 571 -16.42 -36.09 53.99
N GLN A 572 -16.68 -36.78 52.89
CA GLN A 572 -17.87 -37.62 52.76
C GLN A 572 -17.77 -38.90 53.60
N VAL A 573 -16.56 -39.47 53.75
CA VAL A 573 -16.32 -40.61 54.65
C VAL A 573 -16.59 -40.19 56.10
N LEU A 574 -16.14 -38.99 56.49
CA LEU A 574 -16.38 -38.40 57.81
C LEU A 574 -17.87 -38.12 58.07
N ALA A 575 -18.58 -37.59 57.07
CA ALA A 575 -20.03 -37.36 57.14
C ALA A 575 -20.81 -38.67 57.25
N GLY A 576 -20.43 -39.71 56.49
CA GLY A 576 -21.06 -41.03 56.54
C GLY A 576 -20.84 -41.76 57.88
N ASN A 577 -19.68 -41.58 58.52
CA ASN A 577 -19.37 -42.15 59.84
C ASN A 577 -20.10 -41.44 61.00
N THR A 578 -20.64 -40.23 60.79
CA THR A 578 -21.32 -39.44 61.83
C THR A 578 -22.84 -39.42 61.72
N ALA A 579 -23.42 -40.10 60.72
CA ALA A 579 -24.87 -40.20 60.56
C ALA A 579 -25.50 -41.17 61.57
N PRO A 580 -26.52 -40.77 62.36
CA PRO A 580 -27.28 -41.66 63.22
C PRO A 580 -28.29 -42.46 62.37
N THR A 581 -27.81 -43.23 61.41
CA THR A 581 -28.62 -44.28 60.80
C THR A 581 -28.36 -45.53 61.62
N GLY A 582 -29.42 -46.03 62.28
CA GLY A 582 -29.37 -47.28 63.01
C GLY A 582 -28.95 -48.42 62.09
N ARG A 583 -27.64 -48.67 62.02
CA ARG A 583 -27.09 -49.97 61.66
C ARG A 583 -27.39 -50.89 62.83
N THR A 584 -28.62 -51.42 62.85
CA THR A 584 -29.02 -52.49 63.76
C THR A 584 -28.02 -53.63 63.62
N GLY A 585 -27.46 -54.04 64.75
CA GLY A 585 -26.26 -54.85 64.82
C GLY A 585 -26.39 -56.23 64.20
N ILE A 586 -25.28 -56.69 63.63
CA ILE A 586 -24.77 -58.03 63.86
C ILE A 586 -23.31 -57.87 64.26
N SER A 587 -23.05 -58.18 65.53
CA SER A 587 -21.72 -58.42 66.06
C SER A 587 -21.28 -59.80 65.60
N THR A 588 -20.32 -59.84 64.67
CA THR A 588 -19.42 -60.98 64.49
C THR A 588 -18.02 -60.39 64.41
N GLY A 589 -17.18 -60.68 65.40
CA GLY A 589 -15.85 -60.12 65.55
C GLY A 589 -14.92 -60.48 64.39
N ASP A 590 -14.76 -59.51 63.49
CA ASP A 590 -13.61 -59.15 62.66
C ASP A 590 -14.19 -58.09 61.71
N ASP A 591 -14.07 -56.81 62.06
CA ASP A 591 -14.66 -55.73 61.26
C ASP A 591 -13.90 -55.67 59.92
N PRO A 592 -14.51 -56.03 58.77
CA PRO A 592 -13.78 -55.98 57.51
C PRO A 592 -13.54 -54.51 57.19
N ALA A 593 -12.28 -54.10 57.30
CA ALA A 593 -11.76 -52.84 56.81
C ALA A 593 -12.41 -52.47 55.46
N LYS A 594 -13.35 -51.52 55.48
CA LYS A 594 -14.24 -51.21 54.36
C LYS A 594 -13.45 -50.55 53.24
N TRP A 595 -13.64 -51.04 52.02
CA TRP A 595 -13.07 -50.42 50.84
C TRP A 595 -14.04 -49.37 50.31
N GLY A 596 -13.48 -48.31 49.72
CA GLY A 596 -14.24 -47.23 49.12
C GLY A 596 -13.67 -46.89 47.75
N MET A 597 -14.56 -46.76 46.77
CA MET A 597 -14.21 -46.27 45.44
C MET A 597 -14.98 -44.98 45.15
N TRP A 598 -14.32 -44.05 44.47
CA TRP A 598 -14.93 -42.79 44.07
C TRP A 598 -14.52 -42.38 42.67
N ALA A 599 -15.40 -41.63 42.01
CA ALA A 599 -15.15 -40.99 40.73
C ALA A 599 -15.71 -39.57 40.77
N GLN A 600 -14.99 -38.62 40.17
CA GLN A 600 -15.36 -37.22 40.11
C GLN A 600 -15.08 -36.63 38.73
N GLY A 601 -16.04 -35.88 38.20
CA GLY A 601 -15.82 -34.98 37.07
C GLY A 601 -15.78 -33.53 37.57
N PHE A 602 -14.86 -32.72 37.06
CA PHE A 602 -14.74 -31.32 37.43
C PHE A 602 -14.51 -30.42 36.21
N GLY A 603 -14.92 -29.17 36.35
CA GLY A 603 -14.73 -28.10 35.37
C GLY A 603 -14.34 -26.80 36.06
N SER A 604 -13.54 -25.96 35.40
CA SER A 604 -13.18 -24.64 35.90
C SER A 604 -12.98 -23.65 34.76
N TYR A 605 -13.41 -22.41 35.00
CA TYR A 605 -13.15 -21.26 34.16
C TYR A 605 -12.35 -20.24 34.96
N LEU A 606 -11.20 -19.83 34.44
CA LEU A 606 -10.33 -18.80 35.03
C LEU A 606 -10.28 -17.62 34.07
N SER A 607 -10.34 -16.41 34.61
CA SER A 607 -10.15 -15.17 33.86
C SER A 607 -9.18 -14.27 34.61
N GLN A 608 -8.27 -13.64 33.88
CA GLN A 608 -7.38 -12.62 34.39
C GLN A 608 -7.37 -11.44 33.42
N ASP A 609 -7.63 -10.25 33.95
CA ASP A 609 -7.60 -9.02 33.18
C ASP A 609 -6.14 -8.61 32.87
N PRO A 610 -5.91 -7.76 31.84
CA PRO A 610 -4.58 -7.24 31.52
C PRO A 610 -3.91 -6.59 32.74
N ARG A 611 -2.62 -6.88 32.95
CA ARG A 611 -1.87 -6.43 34.12
C ARG A 611 -0.39 -6.27 33.84
N GLY A 612 0.12 -5.05 34.04
CA GLY A 612 1.51 -4.73 33.74
C GLY A 612 1.80 -4.95 32.25
N SER A 613 2.77 -5.82 31.94
CA SER A 613 3.11 -6.24 30.58
C SER A 613 2.29 -7.42 30.03
N SER A 614 1.40 -8.02 30.84
CA SER A 614 0.54 -9.13 30.41
C SER A 614 -0.78 -8.63 29.82
N MET A 615 -1.19 -9.21 28.68
CA MET A 615 -2.45 -8.89 28.02
C MET A 615 -3.69 -9.59 28.63
N GLY A 616 -3.52 -10.33 29.73
CA GLY A 616 -4.60 -11.12 30.33
C GLY A 616 -4.83 -12.46 29.63
N TYR A 617 -5.62 -13.34 30.25
CA TYR A 617 -5.93 -14.67 29.71
C TYR A 617 -7.26 -15.19 30.21
N THR A 618 -7.80 -16.18 29.47
CA THR A 618 -8.86 -17.07 29.93
C THR A 618 -8.38 -18.51 29.87
N ALA A 619 -8.78 -19.33 30.84
CA ALA A 619 -8.46 -20.75 30.85
C ALA A 619 -9.69 -21.59 31.20
N ASN A 620 -9.95 -22.62 30.40
CA ASN A 620 -10.99 -23.61 30.65
C ASN A 620 -10.35 -24.94 30.97
N ILE A 621 -10.63 -25.49 32.16
CA ILE A 621 -10.08 -26.75 32.65
C ILE A 621 -11.23 -27.73 32.80
N TRP A 622 -11.09 -28.94 32.26
CA TRP A 622 -12.04 -30.01 32.44
C TRP A 622 -11.29 -31.30 32.73
N GLY A 623 -11.76 -32.07 33.69
CA GLY A 623 -11.05 -33.28 34.08
C GLY A 623 -11.91 -34.28 34.80
N THR A 624 -11.35 -35.47 34.94
CA THR A 624 -11.94 -36.58 35.66
C THR A 624 -10.90 -37.20 36.56
N SER A 625 -11.31 -37.54 37.77
CA SER A 625 -10.49 -38.23 38.77
C SER A 625 -11.23 -39.46 39.29
N LEU A 626 -10.47 -40.47 39.66
CA LEU A 626 -10.96 -41.69 40.28
C LEU A 626 -9.97 -42.14 41.34
N GLY A 627 -10.46 -42.85 42.35
CA GLY A 627 -9.60 -43.35 43.41
C GLY A 627 -10.21 -44.48 44.22
N LEU A 628 -9.35 -45.09 45.02
CA LEU A 628 -9.66 -46.20 45.90
C LEU A 628 -9.02 -45.92 47.26
N ASP A 629 -9.79 -46.11 48.32
CA ASP A 629 -9.34 -45.99 49.70
C ASP A 629 -9.83 -47.15 50.55
N ARG A 630 -9.17 -47.28 51.71
CA ARG A 630 -9.48 -48.28 52.72
C ARG A 630 -9.46 -47.64 54.10
N LEU A 631 -10.47 -47.94 54.90
CA LEU A 631 -10.46 -47.69 56.34
C LEU A 631 -9.59 -48.73 57.01
N LEU A 632 -8.43 -48.33 57.52
CA LEU A 632 -7.49 -49.22 58.21
C LEU A 632 -7.79 -49.33 59.71
N SER A 633 -8.49 -48.34 60.26
CA SER A 633 -9.10 -48.35 61.59
C SER A 633 -10.33 -47.43 61.59
N ASP A 634 -11.05 -47.37 62.71
CA ASP A 634 -12.16 -46.43 62.90
C ASP A 634 -11.75 -44.95 62.83
N HIS A 635 -10.44 -44.65 62.83
CA HIS A 635 -9.89 -43.30 62.90
C HIS A 635 -8.88 -43.01 61.79
N PHE A 636 -8.59 -43.95 60.89
CA PHE A 636 -7.54 -43.80 59.88
C PHE A 636 -7.95 -44.37 58.53
N MET A 637 -7.84 -43.54 57.50
CA MET A 637 -8.06 -43.89 56.09
C MET A 637 -6.78 -43.67 55.29
N PHE A 638 -6.52 -44.57 54.34
CA PHE A 638 -5.47 -44.44 53.35
C PHE A 638 -6.01 -44.74 51.96
N GLY A 639 -5.57 -44.01 50.95
CA GLY A 639 -5.99 -44.23 49.58
C GLY A 639 -5.04 -43.68 48.53
N PHE A 640 -5.34 -44.03 47.30
CA PHE A 640 -4.65 -43.56 46.11
C PHE A 640 -5.68 -43.15 45.06
N GLY A 641 -5.31 -42.17 44.25
CA GLY A 641 -6.14 -41.66 43.19
C GLY A 641 -5.32 -41.23 41.99
N GLY A 642 -6.01 -41.03 40.88
CA GLY A 642 -5.41 -40.49 39.69
C GLY A 642 -6.46 -39.87 38.78
N GLY A 643 -6.00 -39.23 37.73
CA GLY A 643 -6.89 -38.77 36.70
C GLY A 643 -6.22 -37.94 35.63
N TYR A 644 -7.07 -37.38 34.78
CA TYR A 644 -6.69 -36.64 33.59
C TYR A 644 -7.46 -35.33 33.55
N ALA A 645 -6.78 -34.27 33.15
CA ALA A 645 -7.40 -32.97 32.90
C ALA A 645 -6.85 -32.36 31.61
N LYS A 646 -7.72 -31.66 30.91
CA LYS A 646 -7.38 -30.85 29.75
C LYS A 646 -7.63 -29.39 30.04
N SER A 647 -6.65 -28.55 29.73
CA SER A 647 -6.70 -27.10 29.88
C SER A 647 -6.58 -26.42 28.52
N TYR A 648 -7.49 -25.51 28.22
CA TYR A 648 -7.42 -24.65 27.04
C TYR A 648 -7.19 -23.21 27.51
N ILE A 649 -6.04 -22.63 27.17
CA ILE A 649 -5.63 -21.28 27.58
C ILE A 649 -5.57 -20.39 26.34
N ARG A 650 -6.23 -19.23 26.41
CA ARG A 650 -6.23 -18.22 25.35
C ARG A 650 -5.89 -16.87 25.93
N THR A 651 -5.08 -16.09 25.23
CA THR A 651 -4.85 -14.68 25.56
C THR A 651 -5.84 -13.79 24.80
N SER A 652 -5.69 -12.47 24.92
CA SER A 652 -6.48 -11.51 24.12
C SER A 652 -6.23 -11.61 22.61
N ASP A 653 -5.09 -12.20 22.22
CA ASP A 653 -4.78 -12.50 20.83
C ASP A 653 -5.25 -13.92 20.51
N GLU A 654 -6.24 -14.05 19.61
CA GLU A 654 -6.87 -15.33 19.27
C GLU A 654 -5.90 -16.35 18.66
N ASN A 655 -4.78 -15.90 18.08
CA ASN A 655 -3.77 -16.76 17.48
C ASN A 655 -2.69 -17.20 18.49
N THR A 656 -2.70 -16.62 19.70
CA THR A 656 -1.81 -16.99 20.80
C THR A 656 -2.56 -17.86 21.81
N ARG A 657 -2.25 -19.17 21.82
CA ARG A 657 -2.96 -20.17 22.63
C ARG A 657 -2.01 -21.24 23.18
N THR A 658 -2.43 -21.84 24.29
CA THR A 658 -1.74 -22.99 24.89
C THR A 658 -2.77 -24.02 25.32
N ASP A 659 -2.60 -25.26 24.84
CA ASP A 659 -3.38 -26.40 25.29
C ASP A 659 -2.48 -27.27 26.19
N ALA A 660 -3.04 -27.77 27.30
CA ALA A 660 -2.30 -28.62 28.23
C ALA A 660 -3.07 -29.89 28.60
N ASP A 661 -2.41 -31.04 28.47
CA ASP A 661 -2.88 -32.36 28.91
C ASP A 661 -2.14 -32.77 30.18
N SER A 662 -2.87 -32.93 31.28
CA SER A 662 -2.34 -33.20 32.61
C SER A 662 -2.73 -34.59 33.08
N TYR A 663 -1.73 -35.43 33.38
CA TYR A 663 -1.89 -36.77 33.95
C TYR A 663 -1.43 -36.74 35.40
N GLN A 664 -2.33 -36.98 36.35
CA GLN A 664 -2.04 -36.88 37.78
C GLN A 664 -2.19 -38.22 38.50
N GLY A 665 -1.29 -38.45 39.47
CA GLY A 665 -1.42 -39.47 40.51
C GLY A 665 -1.29 -38.85 41.90
N ASN A 666 -2.02 -39.37 42.87
CA ASN A 666 -1.95 -38.94 44.25
C ASN A 666 -2.08 -40.11 45.24
N VAL A 667 -1.46 -39.92 46.40
CA VAL A 667 -1.67 -40.76 47.58
C VAL A 667 -2.16 -39.87 48.70
N TYR A 668 -3.08 -40.37 49.50
CA TYR A 668 -3.73 -39.59 50.55
C TYR A 668 -4.00 -40.41 51.79
N ALA A 669 -3.98 -39.73 52.93
CA ALA A 669 -4.33 -40.28 54.20
C ALA A 669 -5.18 -39.27 54.99
N SER A 670 -6.09 -39.79 55.82
CA SER A 670 -6.87 -38.98 56.74
C SER A 670 -6.89 -39.64 58.11
N LEU A 671 -6.55 -38.86 59.13
CA LEU A 671 -6.67 -39.21 60.54
C LEU A 671 -7.85 -38.42 61.12
N PHE A 672 -8.82 -39.09 61.73
CA PHE A 672 -10.03 -38.43 62.20
C PHE A 672 -10.55 -39.00 63.50
N GLY A 673 -11.12 -38.12 64.33
CA GLY A 673 -11.80 -38.44 65.58
C GLY A 673 -13.24 -37.93 65.59
N ASN A 674 -13.87 -37.94 66.77
CA ASN A 674 -15.27 -37.53 66.92
C ASN A 674 -15.56 -36.07 66.47
N ALA A 675 -14.58 -35.18 66.60
CA ALA A 675 -14.74 -33.76 66.33
C ALA A 675 -13.56 -33.12 65.57
N TYR A 676 -12.54 -33.88 65.18
CA TYR A 676 -11.37 -33.32 64.47
C TYR A 676 -10.93 -34.23 63.34
N TYR A 677 -10.26 -33.66 62.34
CA TYR A 677 -9.61 -34.41 61.25
C TYR A 677 -8.28 -33.76 60.87
N LEU A 678 -7.39 -34.56 60.30
CA LEU A 678 -6.12 -34.17 59.70
C LEU A 678 -5.92 -34.96 58.41
N ASP A 679 -5.85 -34.26 57.30
CA ASP A 679 -5.73 -34.80 55.96
C ASP A 679 -4.37 -34.48 55.37
N GLY A 680 -3.77 -35.46 54.70
CA GLY A 680 -2.51 -35.31 53.98
C GLY A 680 -2.59 -35.90 52.59
N ILE A 681 -2.13 -35.15 51.59
CA ILE A 681 -2.15 -35.55 50.18
C ILE A 681 -0.79 -35.23 49.56
N LEU A 682 -0.22 -36.22 48.87
CA LEU A 682 0.96 -36.05 48.01
C LEU A 682 0.55 -36.33 46.56
N SER A 683 0.91 -35.42 45.66
CA SER A 683 0.52 -35.47 44.25
C SER A 683 1.70 -35.28 43.32
N TYR A 684 1.67 -36.00 42.21
CA TYR A 684 2.54 -35.81 41.05
C TYR A 684 1.69 -35.66 39.79
N ALA A 685 2.03 -34.70 38.93
CA ALA A 685 1.43 -34.58 37.61
C ALA A 685 2.49 -34.43 36.50
N TYR A 686 2.24 -35.11 35.40
CA TYR A 686 2.96 -34.91 34.14
C TYR A 686 2.06 -34.12 33.18
N ASN A 687 2.58 -32.99 32.69
CA ASN A 687 1.85 -32.07 31.83
C ASN A 687 2.50 -32.05 30.45
N ARG A 688 1.72 -32.19 29.37
CA ARG A 688 2.14 -31.93 28.00
C ARG A 688 1.49 -30.65 27.52
N TYR A 689 2.26 -29.76 26.92
CA TYR A 689 1.83 -28.46 26.43
C TYR A 689 2.05 -28.39 24.92
N ASP A 690 1.02 -27.98 24.19
CA ASP A 690 1.10 -27.61 22.78
C ASP A 690 0.73 -26.12 22.69
N ALA A 691 1.67 -25.27 22.26
CA ALA A 691 1.53 -23.81 22.30
C ALA A 691 1.80 -23.16 20.93
N SER A 692 1.14 -22.02 20.69
CA SER A 692 1.40 -21.16 19.54
C SER A 692 1.44 -19.69 19.94
N ARG A 693 2.39 -18.95 19.34
CA ARG A 693 2.60 -17.51 19.54
C ARG A 693 2.53 -16.79 18.19
N HIS A 694 1.65 -15.79 18.08
CA HIS A 694 1.49 -15.00 16.86
C HIS A 694 2.41 -13.78 16.86
N ILE A 695 3.03 -13.50 15.71
CA ILE A 695 3.96 -12.40 15.48
C ILE A 695 3.48 -11.63 14.25
N ALA A 696 2.89 -10.45 14.48
CA ALA A 696 2.31 -9.59 13.46
C ALA A 696 2.75 -8.12 13.63
N PHE A 697 3.71 -7.69 12.81
CA PHE A 697 4.11 -6.27 12.70
C PHE A 697 4.69 -5.94 11.33
N GLY A 698 4.38 -4.74 10.81
CA GLY A 698 4.79 -4.35 9.46
C GLY A 698 4.24 -5.33 8.42
N ASN A 699 5.12 -5.97 7.66
CA ASN A 699 4.80 -7.05 6.70
C ASN A 699 5.15 -8.45 7.23
N ILE A 700 5.44 -8.61 8.53
CA ILE A 700 5.62 -9.90 9.18
C ILE A 700 4.27 -10.34 9.73
N ASP A 701 3.87 -11.58 9.42
CA ASP A 701 2.74 -12.30 9.99
C ASP A 701 3.14 -13.79 10.07
N ARG A 702 3.45 -14.28 11.27
CA ARG A 702 4.00 -15.62 11.53
C ARG A 702 3.44 -16.22 12.81
N VAL A 703 3.34 -17.54 12.87
CA VAL A 703 2.94 -18.27 14.07
C VAL A 703 4.07 -19.22 14.47
N ALA A 704 4.71 -18.94 15.60
CA ALA A 704 5.69 -19.83 16.21
C ALA A 704 4.95 -20.93 16.98
N LYS A 705 5.35 -22.20 16.83
CA LYS A 705 4.73 -23.36 17.49
C LYS A 705 5.72 -24.11 18.35
N SER A 706 5.29 -24.61 19.49
CA SER A 706 6.11 -25.45 20.38
C SER A 706 5.29 -26.56 21.03
N ASP A 707 5.96 -27.70 21.24
CA ASP A 707 5.46 -28.82 22.03
C ASP A 707 6.47 -29.10 23.15
N TYR A 708 6.03 -29.08 24.41
CA TYR A 708 6.92 -29.27 25.56
C TYR A 708 6.23 -29.96 26.74
N ALA A 709 7.02 -30.36 27.73
CA ALA A 709 6.52 -31.10 28.88
C ALA A 709 6.88 -30.41 30.20
N GLY A 710 6.07 -30.68 31.23
CA GLY A 710 6.30 -30.20 32.58
C GLY A 710 6.00 -31.26 33.64
N HIS A 711 6.68 -31.13 34.77
CA HIS A 711 6.55 -31.99 35.94
C HIS A 711 6.06 -31.17 37.12
N GLN A 712 5.02 -31.62 37.80
CA GLN A 712 4.43 -30.92 38.92
C GLN A 712 4.38 -31.82 40.16
N TYR A 713 4.76 -31.26 41.30
CA TYR A 713 4.76 -31.93 42.59
C TYR A 713 3.93 -31.09 43.56
N SER A 714 3.08 -31.71 44.38
CA SER A 714 2.36 -31.00 45.45
C SER A 714 2.24 -31.82 46.71
N ALA A 715 2.39 -31.15 47.85
CA ALA A 715 2.09 -31.65 49.17
C ALA A 715 1.03 -30.76 49.82
N TYR A 716 -0.04 -31.35 50.31
CA TYR A 716 -1.17 -30.65 50.92
C TYR A 716 -1.49 -31.24 52.29
N LEU A 717 -1.72 -30.36 53.26
CA LEU A 717 -2.16 -30.68 54.61
C LEU A 717 -3.38 -29.83 54.96
N GLU A 718 -4.43 -30.43 55.52
CA GLU A 718 -5.60 -29.71 56.04
C GLU A 718 -6.01 -30.30 57.40
N GLY A 719 -6.33 -29.43 58.35
CA GLY A 719 -6.89 -29.85 59.63
C GLY A 719 -8.11 -29.01 59.97
N GLY A 720 -9.10 -29.64 60.61
CA GLY A 720 -10.33 -28.96 61.02
C GLY A 720 -10.96 -29.54 62.27
N TYR A 721 -11.86 -28.76 62.88
CA TYR A 721 -12.58 -29.15 64.09
C TYR A 721 -14.09 -28.89 63.92
N ASN A 722 -14.93 -29.91 64.09
CA ASN A 722 -16.36 -29.86 63.86
C ASN A 722 -17.15 -29.56 65.14
N PHE A 723 -17.77 -28.38 65.19
CA PHE A 723 -18.70 -27.98 66.25
C PHE A 723 -20.14 -28.32 65.86
N LYS A 724 -20.80 -29.20 66.62
CA LYS A 724 -22.19 -29.58 66.42
C LYS A 724 -23.10 -28.82 67.39
N LYS A 725 -24.04 -28.01 66.88
CA LYS A 725 -25.00 -27.26 67.71
C LYS A 725 -26.35 -27.11 67.01
N GLN A 726 -27.44 -27.57 67.63
CA GLN A 726 -28.82 -27.42 67.14
C GLN A 726 -29.02 -27.87 65.67
N GLY A 727 -28.39 -28.98 65.28
CA GLY A 727 -28.46 -29.51 63.90
C GLY A 727 -27.46 -28.90 62.91
N TRP A 728 -26.77 -27.81 63.28
CA TRP A 728 -25.68 -27.24 62.50
C TRP A 728 -24.35 -27.90 62.81
N ASN A 729 -23.55 -28.12 61.77
CA ASN A 729 -22.15 -28.51 61.83
C ASN A 729 -21.30 -27.33 61.33
N ILE A 730 -20.46 -26.77 62.20
CA ILE A 730 -19.56 -25.66 61.88
C ILE A 730 -18.14 -26.18 61.99
N SER A 731 -17.41 -26.20 60.89
CA SER A 731 -16.04 -26.74 60.83
C SER A 731 -15.05 -25.66 60.39
N PRO A 732 -14.46 -24.88 61.32
CA PRO A 732 -13.24 -24.13 61.03
C PRO A 732 -12.12 -25.08 60.58
N LEU A 733 -11.32 -24.62 59.63
CA LEU A 733 -10.20 -25.36 59.06
C LEU A 733 -9.00 -24.46 58.76
N VAL A 734 -7.84 -25.09 58.72
CA VAL A 734 -6.58 -24.50 58.27
C VAL A 734 -5.91 -25.48 57.31
N SER A 735 -5.30 -24.96 56.25
CA SER A 735 -4.57 -25.76 55.27
C SER A 735 -3.21 -25.16 54.93
N LEU A 736 -2.30 -26.01 54.48
CA LEU A 736 -1.01 -25.63 53.93
C LEU A 736 -0.73 -26.46 52.67
N GLN A 737 -0.36 -25.81 51.58
CA GLN A 737 0.01 -26.44 50.33
C GLN A 737 1.38 -25.96 49.88
N TYR A 738 2.25 -26.90 49.53
CA TYR A 738 3.42 -26.65 48.69
C TYR A 738 3.14 -27.22 47.30
N ALA A 739 3.48 -26.46 46.26
CA ALA A 739 3.45 -26.95 44.89
C ALA A 739 4.64 -26.42 44.10
N ARG A 740 5.24 -27.28 43.28
CA ARG A 740 6.32 -26.93 42.36
C ARG A 740 5.99 -27.39 40.95
N LEU A 741 6.16 -26.50 39.97
CA LEU A 741 6.04 -26.78 38.54
C LEU A 741 7.40 -26.57 37.87
N HIS A 742 7.93 -27.63 37.25
CA HIS A 742 9.12 -27.58 36.41
C HIS A 742 8.70 -27.73 34.95
N LEU A 743 8.95 -26.73 34.12
CA LEU A 743 8.76 -26.80 32.67
C LEU A 743 10.11 -27.09 32.01
N ASN A 744 10.14 -28.11 31.14
CA ASN A 744 11.35 -28.46 30.40
C ASN A 744 11.68 -27.36 29.38
N LYS A 745 12.96 -27.22 29.03
CA LYS A 745 13.38 -26.37 27.90
C LYS A 745 12.77 -26.87 26.59
N TYR A 746 12.51 -25.96 25.65
CA TYR A 746 11.94 -26.29 24.35
C TYR A 746 12.36 -25.32 23.25
N SER A 747 12.15 -25.70 22.00
CA SER A 747 12.43 -24.87 20.83
C SER A 747 11.13 -24.69 20.03
N GLU A 748 10.88 -23.47 19.58
CA GLU A 748 9.77 -23.17 18.67
C GLU A 748 10.13 -23.52 17.21
N SER A 749 9.09 -23.67 16.39
CA SER A 749 9.14 -23.94 14.95
C SER A 749 8.14 -23.06 14.18
N ASP A 750 8.19 -23.09 12.85
CA ASP A 750 7.27 -22.39 11.91
C ASP A 750 7.33 -20.84 11.87
N ALA A 751 8.21 -20.16 12.62
CA ALA A 751 8.44 -18.71 12.52
C ALA A 751 9.84 -18.30 12.02
N ASN A 752 10.59 -19.24 11.43
CA ASN A 752 11.95 -19.04 10.89
C ASN A 752 12.92 -18.44 11.92
N SER A 753 13.63 -17.35 11.58
CA SER A 753 14.73 -16.82 12.38
C SER A 753 14.29 -16.25 13.74
N VAL A 754 12.98 -16.07 13.94
CA VAL A 754 12.38 -15.58 15.19
C VAL A 754 11.70 -16.68 16.00
N ASN A 755 11.89 -17.95 15.64
CA ASN A 755 11.67 -19.05 16.57
C ASN A 755 12.60 -18.88 17.78
N LEU A 756 12.12 -19.27 18.96
CA LEU A 756 12.84 -19.17 20.21
C LEU A 756 13.30 -20.53 20.72
N ASP A 757 14.53 -20.59 21.23
CA ASP A 757 14.97 -21.61 22.19
C ASP A 757 14.70 -21.07 23.59
N VAL A 758 13.77 -21.69 24.31
CA VAL A 758 13.33 -21.27 25.65
C VAL A 758 13.94 -22.19 26.70
N ASP A 759 14.60 -21.59 27.70
CA ASP A 759 15.23 -22.31 28.81
C ASP A 759 14.20 -22.96 29.74
N ALA A 760 14.65 -23.95 30.52
CA ALA A 760 13.80 -24.62 31.50
C ALA A 760 13.37 -23.65 32.63
N GLN A 761 12.14 -23.77 33.10
CA GLN A 761 11.54 -22.86 34.08
C GLN A 761 11.11 -23.61 35.33
N ASN A 762 11.20 -22.97 36.49
CA ASN A 762 10.73 -23.50 37.76
C ASN A 762 9.83 -22.47 38.43
N TYR A 763 8.70 -22.92 38.97
CA TYR A 763 7.77 -22.10 39.73
C TYR A 763 7.40 -22.79 41.03
N ASP A 764 7.52 -22.10 42.14
CA ASP A 764 7.19 -22.59 43.49
C ASP A 764 6.03 -21.79 44.09
N MET A 765 5.12 -22.50 44.78
CA MET A 765 3.99 -21.91 45.51
C MET A 765 3.95 -22.51 46.93
N VAL A 766 3.81 -21.64 47.93
CA VAL A 766 3.54 -22.05 49.32
C VAL A 766 2.31 -21.29 49.78
N GLN A 767 1.17 -21.98 49.83
CA GLN A 767 -0.11 -21.37 50.13
C GLN A 767 -0.66 -21.85 51.46
N SER A 768 -0.94 -20.94 52.39
CA SER A 768 -1.77 -21.24 53.56
C SER A 768 -3.24 -20.93 53.27
N GLY A 769 -4.14 -21.65 53.92
CA GLY A 769 -5.58 -21.41 53.86
C GLY A 769 -6.18 -21.38 55.26
N VAL A 770 -7.11 -20.47 55.50
CA VAL A 770 -7.95 -20.44 56.70
C VAL A 770 -9.40 -20.31 56.25
N GLY A 771 -10.29 -21.12 56.81
CA GLY A 771 -11.68 -21.13 56.38
C GLY A 771 -12.63 -21.74 57.38
N ALA A 772 -13.91 -21.78 56.99
CA ALA A 772 -14.96 -22.45 57.73
C ALA A 772 -15.98 -23.05 56.77
N ARG A 773 -16.52 -24.21 57.14
CA ARG A 773 -17.62 -24.89 56.45
C ARG A 773 -18.83 -24.94 57.39
N PHE A 774 -20.02 -24.71 56.85
CA PHE A 774 -21.29 -24.72 57.56
C PHE A 774 -22.22 -25.69 56.87
N SER A 775 -22.63 -26.78 57.53
CA SER A 775 -23.56 -27.75 56.97
C SER A 775 -24.73 -28.05 57.90
N TYR A 776 -25.86 -28.43 57.31
CA TYR A 776 -27.09 -28.76 58.04
C TYR A 776 -27.67 -30.09 57.54
N PRO A 777 -27.32 -31.23 58.16
CA PRO A 777 -27.77 -32.54 57.68
C PRO A 777 -29.28 -32.74 57.88
N LEU A 778 -30.00 -32.95 56.78
CA LEU A 778 -31.43 -33.23 56.72
C LEU A 778 -31.66 -34.74 56.52
N LEU A 779 -32.49 -35.36 57.36
CA LEU A 779 -32.91 -36.75 57.22
C LEU A 779 -34.25 -36.82 56.47
N TYR A 780 -34.30 -37.58 55.38
CA TYR A 780 -35.51 -37.80 54.58
C TYR A 780 -35.65 -39.27 54.21
N GLU A 781 -36.67 -39.95 54.75
CA GLU A 781 -37.05 -41.35 54.42
C GLU A 781 -35.85 -42.32 54.27
N ARG A 782 -34.96 -42.36 55.27
CA ARG A 782 -33.71 -43.16 55.32
C ARG A 782 -32.60 -42.76 54.34
N SER A 783 -32.71 -41.60 53.70
CA SER A 783 -31.63 -40.92 52.98
C SER A 783 -31.23 -39.64 53.72
N GLN A 784 -30.02 -39.16 53.49
CA GLN A 784 -29.51 -37.93 54.11
C GLN A 784 -29.13 -36.91 53.03
N ILE A 785 -29.59 -35.68 53.19
CA ILE A 785 -29.25 -34.54 52.33
C ILE A 785 -28.45 -33.56 53.18
N ILE A 786 -27.24 -33.21 52.77
CA ILE A 786 -26.35 -32.31 53.49
C ILE A 786 -26.06 -31.10 52.61
N PRO A 787 -26.86 -30.02 52.70
CA PRO A 787 -26.45 -28.72 52.21
C PRO A 787 -25.27 -28.18 53.03
N GLU A 788 -24.31 -27.59 52.34
CA GLU A 788 -23.11 -26.99 52.89
C GLU A 788 -22.78 -25.69 52.16
N VAL A 789 -22.31 -24.70 52.91
CA VAL A 789 -21.65 -23.50 52.39
C VAL A 789 -20.28 -23.37 53.05
N HIS A 790 -19.30 -22.88 52.31
CA HIS A 790 -17.95 -22.71 52.82
C HIS A 790 -17.30 -21.43 52.33
N VAL A 791 -16.38 -20.93 53.15
CA VAL A 791 -15.55 -19.76 52.84
C VAL A 791 -14.11 -20.05 53.24
N ARG A 792 -13.17 -19.65 52.40
CA ARG A 792 -11.73 -19.81 52.62
C ARG A 792 -10.99 -18.55 52.18
N TRP A 793 -9.98 -18.18 52.94
CA TRP A 793 -8.98 -17.19 52.55
C TRP A 793 -7.65 -17.90 52.37
N PHE A 794 -7.00 -17.66 51.23
CA PHE A 794 -5.70 -18.23 50.91
C PHE A 794 -4.63 -17.13 50.81
N TYR A 795 -3.41 -17.46 51.22
CA TYR A 795 -2.25 -16.59 51.11
C TYR A 795 -1.02 -17.37 50.60
N ASP A 796 -0.47 -16.96 49.45
CA ASP A 796 0.77 -17.49 48.88
C ASP A 796 1.99 -16.67 49.36
N PHE A 797 2.86 -17.31 50.13
CA PHE A 797 4.04 -16.69 50.71
C PHE A 797 5.11 -16.37 49.67
N ILE A 798 5.27 -17.23 48.66
CA ILE A 798 6.30 -17.05 47.63
C ILE A 798 5.83 -15.97 46.66
N GLY A 799 4.70 -16.21 45.98
CA GLY A 799 4.23 -15.36 44.90
C GLY A 799 5.31 -15.17 43.83
N ASP A 800 5.83 -16.29 43.34
CA ASP A 800 7.02 -16.32 42.49
C ASP A 800 6.80 -15.50 41.21
N ARG A 801 7.79 -14.70 40.86
CA ARG A 801 7.71 -13.85 39.67
C ARG A 801 7.93 -14.72 38.45
N GLN A 802 7.01 -14.70 37.51
CA GLN A 802 7.16 -15.45 36.29
C GLN A 802 8.25 -14.82 35.43
N GLN A 803 9.21 -15.62 35.00
CA GLN A 803 10.26 -15.22 34.09
C GLN A 803 10.50 -16.34 33.08
N ALA A 804 10.85 -15.96 31.85
CA ALA A 804 11.35 -16.87 30.82
C ALA A 804 12.65 -16.31 30.27
N THR A 805 13.64 -17.17 30.04
CA THR A 805 14.85 -16.80 29.28
C THR A 805 14.80 -17.53 27.95
N ALA A 806 15.09 -16.80 26.88
CA ALA A 806 15.09 -17.34 25.54
C ALA A 806 16.17 -16.74 24.66
N THR A 807 16.47 -17.43 23.57
CA THR A 807 17.37 -16.97 22.50
C THR A 807 16.68 -17.17 21.16
N PHE A 808 16.86 -16.25 20.21
CA PHE A 808 16.38 -16.47 18.85
C PHE A 808 17.23 -17.57 18.17
N THR A 809 16.57 -18.50 17.51
CA THR A 809 17.23 -19.50 16.65
C THR A 809 18.01 -18.85 15.49
N GLY A 810 17.62 -17.64 15.07
CA GLY A 810 18.35 -16.81 14.10
C GLY A 810 19.63 -16.16 14.64
N GLY A 811 19.98 -16.40 15.91
CA GLY A 811 21.17 -15.88 16.59
C GLY A 811 20.88 -14.71 17.52
N GLY A 812 21.92 -14.22 18.20
CA GLY A 812 21.82 -13.12 19.17
C GLY A 812 22.08 -13.56 20.60
N ALA A 813 22.05 -12.60 21.53
CA ALA A 813 22.20 -12.88 22.95
C ALA A 813 20.90 -13.45 23.53
N SER A 814 21.01 -14.26 24.60
CA SER A 814 19.84 -14.63 25.38
C SER A 814 19.22 -13.37 26.02
N PHE A 815 17.90 -13.40 26.14
CA PHE A 815 17.14 -12.33 26.75
C PHE A 815 16.07 -12.90 27.68
N SER A 816 15.73 -12.11 28.69
CA SER A 816 14.71 -12.47 29.66
C SER A 816 13.41 -11.71 29.39
N THR A 817 12.30 -12.39 29.57
CA THR A 817 10.97 -11.79 29.61
C THR A 817 10.41 -11.96 31.00
N ASP A 818 10.10 -10.83 31.61
CA ASP A 818 9.47 -10.78 32.90
C ASP A 818 7.95 -10.73 32.77
N GLY A 819 7.28 -11.64 33.46
CA GLY A 819 5.88 -11.52 33.82
C GLY A 819 5.66 -10.58 35.02
N PHE A 820 4.40 -10.48 35.43
CA PHE A 820 3.99 -9.67 36.59
C PHE A 820 3.83 -10.53 37.85
N ASN A 821 4.06 -9.96 39.04
CA ASN A 821 3.93 -10.68 40.30
C ASN A 821 2.49 -11.19 40.55
N PRO A 822 2.28 -12.50 40.80
CA PRO A 822 0.95 -13.04 41.06
C PRO A 822 0.34 -12.42 42.34
N PRO A 823 -1.00 -12.20 42.39
CA PRO A 823 -1.67 -11.82 43.62
C PRO A 823 -1.43 -12.87 44.71
N LYS A 824 -0.94 -12.45 45.88
CA LYS A 824 -0.66 -13.35 46.99
C LYS A 824 -1.90 -13.79 47.76
N SER A 825 -2.96 -12.98 47.78
CA SER A 825 -4.20 -13.29 48.51
C SER A 825 -5.33 -13.70 47.57
N SER A 826 -6.11 -14.72 47.96
CA SER A 826 -7.37 -15.07 47.31
C SER A 826 -8.48 -15.37 48.30
N TYR A 827 -9.72 -15.14 47.88
CA TYR A 827 -10.91 -15.44 48.66
C TYR A 827 -11.78 -16.42 47.88
N ASN A 828 -12.14 -17.53 48.51
CA ASN A 828 -13.01 -18.55 47.95
C ASN A 828 -14.30 -18.65 48.76
N ALA A 829 -15.42 -18.74 48.07
CA ALA A 829 -16.72 -19.04 48.63
C ALA A 829 -17.44 -20.06 47.75
N GLY A 830 -18.11 -21.02 48.36
CA GLY A 830 -18.77 -22.09 47.63
C GLY A 830 -19.94 -22.71 48.37
N ALA A 831 -20.65 -23.56 47.63
CA ALA A 831 -21.77 -24.33 48.14
C ALA A 831 -21.71 -25.75 47.61
N ARG A 832 -22.07 -26.70 48.48
CA ARG A 832 -22.08 -28.13 48.18
C ARG A 832 -23.39 -28.74 48.66
N ILE A 833 -23.91 -29.67 47.88
CA ILE A 833 -25.00 -30.56 48.31
C ILE A 833 -24.51 -32.00 48.23
N THR A 834 -24.70 -32.75 49.30
CA THR A 834 -24.35 -34.17 49.39
C THR A 834 -25.58 -35.00 49.66
N LEU A 835 -25.79 -36.05 48.87
CA LEU A 835 -26.90 -36.99 48.97
C LEU A 835 -26.35 -38.36 49.34
N ILE A 836 -26.76 -38.90 50.49
CA ILE A 836 -26.39 -40.24 50.95
C ILE A 836 -27.62 -41.14 50.83
N SER A 837 -27.54 -42.13 49.95
CA SER A 837 -28.59 -43.12 49.69
C SER A 837 -28.62 -44.20 50.76
N LYS A 838 -29.80 -44.81 50.96
CA LYS A 838 -30.02 -46.00 51.79
C LYS A 838 -29.11 -47.19 51.47
N ASN A 839 -28.57 -47.26 50.25
CA ASN A 839 -27.68 -48.34 49.81
C ASN A 839 -26.18 -48.01 50.01
N GLY A 840 -25.83 -46.92 50.68
CA GLY A 840 -24.43 -46.53 50.91
C GLY A 840 -23.74 -45.86 49.72
N ILE A 841 -24.50 -45.48 48.69
CA ILE A 841 -24.03 -44.64 47.58
C ILE A 841 -24.16 -43.18 47.99
N THR A 842 -23.09 -42.40 47.80
CA THR A 842 -23.14 -40.96 48.01
C THR A 842 -22.83 -40.24 46.73
N ALA A 843 -23.57 -39.17 46.46
CA ALA A 843 -23.32 -38.25 45.36
C ALA A 843 -23.22 -36.82 45.88
N SER A 844 -22.30 -36.03 45.36
CA SER A 844 -22.20 -34.60 45.67
C SER A 844 -22.10 -33.74 44.42
N LEU A 845 -22.66 -32.54 44.52
CA LEU A 845 -22.49 -31.45 43.57
C LEU A 845 -21.94 -30.24 44.32
N ASN A 846 -20.91 -29.61 43.76
CA ASN A 846 -20.24 -28.46 44.36
C ASN A 846 -20.02 -27.35 43.34
N TYR A 847 -20.10 -26.12 43.81
CA TYR A 847 -19.71 -24.92 43.09
C TYR A 847 -18.84 -24.02 43.96
N ASP A 848 -17.77 -23.50 43.39
CA ASP A 848 -16.78 -22.62 44.00
C ASP A 848 -16.58 -21.37 43.14
N PHE A 849 -16.56 -20.22 43.81
CA PHE A 849 -16.10 -18.96 43.25
C PHE A 849 -14.86 -18.52 44.00
N GLU A 850 -13.79 -18.20 43.28
CA GLU A 850 -12.56 -17.65 43.86
C GLU A 850 -12.21 -16.32 43.20
N VAL A 851 -11.88 -15.32 44.01
CA VAL A 851 -11.47 -13.99 43.55
C VAL A 851 -10.06 -13.67 44.05
N LYS A 852 -9.26 -13.12 43.14
CA LYS A 852 -7.93 -12.56 43.36
C LYS A 852 -7.93 -11.13 42.80
N LYS A 853 -6.92 -10.34 43.14
CA LYS A 853 -6.77 -9.02 42.53
C LYS A 853 -6.60 -9.17 41.01
N ASP A 854 -7.51 -8.57 40.22
CA ASP A 854 -7.57 -8.59 38.74
C ASP A 854 -7.83 -9.97 38.11
N SER A 855 -8.34 -10.94 38.90
CA SER A 855 -8.64 -12.28 38.42
C SER A 855 -9.77 -12.93 39.21
N TYR A 856 -10.56 -13.76 38.55
CA TYR A 856 -11.59 -14.58 39.19
C TYR A 856 -11.65 -15.96 38.54
N SER A 857 -12.18 -16.93 39.27
CA SER A 857 -12.43 -18.26 38.76
C SER A 857 -13.74 -18.84 39.27
N HIS A 858 -14.36 -19.63 38.40
CA HIS A 858 -15.50 -20.48 38.72
C HIS A 858 -15.04 -21.93 38.63
N ALA A 859 -15.44 -22.76 39.58
CA ALA A 859 -15.17 -24.18 39.56
C ALA A 859 -16.40 -24.96 40.00
N GLY A 860 -16.59 -26.13 39.41
CA GLY A 860 -17.65 -27.04 39.82
C GLY A 860 -17.19 -28.48 39.68
N TYR A 861 -17.75 -29.35 40.51
CA TYR A 861 -17.55 -30.79 40.38
C TYR A 861 -18.80 -31.57 40.74
N ALA A 862 -18.91 -32.75 40.15
CA ALA A 862 -19.88 -33.78 40.53
C ALA A 862 -19.12 -35.07 40.84
N ASN A 863 -19.44 -35.70 41.96
CA ASN A 863 -18.80 -36.96 42.35
C ASN A 863 -19.81 -38.00 42.79
N ILE A 864 -19.39 -39.26 42.68
CA ILE A 864 -20.11 -40.44 43.16
C ILE A 864 -19.10 -41.31 43.89
N HIS A 865 -19.52 -41.87 45.03
CA HIS A 865 -18.75 -42.86 45.76
C HIS A 865 -19.58 -44.09 46.12
N ILE A 866 -18.89 -45.20 46.32
CA ILE A 866 -19.47 -46.48 46.77
C ILE A 866 -18.53 -47.08 47.82
N MET A 867 -19.08 -47.45 48.99
CA MET A 867 -18.38 -48.26 49.99
C MET A 867 -18.83 -49.73 49.87
N PHE A 868 -17.90 -50.69 49.93
CA PHE A 868 -18.18 -52.12 49.83
C PHE A 868 -17.28 -52.98 50.72
#